data_AF-A0A9W6W7K7-F1
#
_entry.id   AF-A0A9W6W7K7-F1
#
_cell.length_a   1.000
_cell.length_b   1.000
_cell.length_c   1.000
_cell.angle_alpha   90.00
_cell.angle_beta   90.00
_cell.angle_gamma   90.00
#
_symmetry.space_group_name_H-M   'P 1'
#
loop_
_entity.id
_entity.type
_entity.pdbx_description
1 polymer ?
#
loop_
_entity_poly.entity_id
_entity_poly.type
_entity_poly.pdbx_seq_one_letter_code
_entity_poly.pdbx_strand_id
1 'polypeptide(L)'
;MKIQLLFKSSQNTLAGTRAGRNEFILLHEFTRDGFIVPDKESRADRQRASAFHSSGNGEDGDDEVNNDDESKATTSKKSKYQGGLVFEPEKGLQSNYVLVMDFNSLYPSIIQEFNICFTTVNRANLIGDDLPSVPSPDVSAGVFPKLLNALVSRRREVKKLLKDPRSTAIEKAQYDIKQQALKVTANSMYGCLGYVNSRFYAKPLAMLVTNRGREILMDTRQLAESIGLRVVYGDTDSVMIDTGTKSYPEAIKVGDDFKVKVNERYKLLEIDIDNVFKKLLLHSKKKYAALDTSFKDGKEICNLEVKGLDMKRREYCPLSKEVSTYILEKILGDSEPEEALNEIYQYLEKISSDLKENKIPMVKLKINTKLSKAPHLYPGGKSMPAVQVALRLLNQGKIIKAGSVMTFIITDAGMENGVPVAERARALSEVLSKNSEYKPDAMYYLEKQIFAPIERLLEKIEGSDVVRLANSLGLDSRRYEARARFNSSNTSNELQPLESTISDSERFRESKFLKLNCSCGSSFKFGGLMASGEYQVVFSGIKCLQCEKTMSTLSLTAQLERVIRQHISSYYAGWLHCDECGITTRQISVYGRRCIGMSGKAHGCKGIMHYKYSDKQLYNQLLYFDSIFDVDKAIKRLLKPLVQFEENSENLPKQLSEGELQALAEQNRILFGICKNVVNKYLTDCGRRYVDMGSIFGMISKN
;
A
#
# COMPACT_ATOMS: atom_id res chain seq x y z
N MET A 1 -22.56 -38.54 -29.85
CA MET A 1 -22.52 -38.11 -28.43
C MET A 1 -21.15 -37.59 -27.94
N LYS A 2 -20.03 -38.32 -28.10
CA LYS A 2 -18.67 -37.87 -27.67
C LYS A 2 -18.19 -36.56 -28.32
N ILE A 3 -18.50 -36.33 -29.60
CA ILE A 3 -18.13 -35.10 -30.34
C ILE A 3 -18.95 -33.88 -29.87
N GLN A 4 -20.25 -34.03 -29.58
CA GLN A 4 -21.10 -32.96 -29.05
C GLN A 4 -20.69 -32.54 -27.62
N LEU A 5 -20.23 -33.47 -26.78
CA LEU A 5 -19.66 -33.16 -25.46
C LEU A 5 -18.33 -32.40 -25.58
N LEU A 6 -17.47 -32.78 -26.54
CA LEU A 6 -16.26 -32.04 -26.85
C LEU A 6 -16.55 -30.61 -27.36
N PHE A 7 -17.53 -30.43 -28.26
CA PHE A 7 -17.93 -29.11 -28.75
C PHE A 7 -18.57 -28.24 -27.66
N LYS A 8 -19.46 -28.77 -26.81
CA LYS A 8 -19.97 -28.06 -25.62
C LYS A 8 -18.86 -27.72 -24.64
N SER A 9 -17.88 -28.60 -24.44
CA SER A 9 -16.72 -28.34 -23.57
C SER A 9 -15.79 -27.27 -24.15
N SER A 10 -15.65 -27.20 -25.48
CA SER A 10 -14.81 -26.22 -26.17
C SER A 10 -15.47 -24.83 -26.16
N GLN A 11 -16.76 -24.73 -26.45
CA GLN A 11 -17.52 -23.49 -26.30
C GLN A 11 -17.51 -22.99 -24.85
N ASN A 12 -17.67 -23.88 -23.87
CA ASN A 12 -17.55 -23.51 -22.45
C ASN A 12 -16.11 -23.15 -22.03
N THR A 13 -15.09 -23.66 -22.71
CA THR A 13 -13.70 -23.29 -22.46
C THR A 13 -13.37 -21.91 -23.07
N LEU A 14 -13.92 -21.61 -24.24
CA LEU A 14 -13.76 -20.34 -24.94
C LEU A 14 -14.62 -19.22 -24.34
N ALA A 15 -15.84 -19.54 -23.88
CA ALA A 15 -16.79 -18.59 -23.30
C ALA A 15 -16.75 -18.54 -21.76
N GLY A 16 -16.23 -19.59 -21.11
CA GLY A 16 -16.39 -19.81 -19.67
C GLY A 16 -15.19 -19.47 -18.80
N THR A 17 -15.45 -19.41 -17.51
CA THR A 17 -14.48 -19.05 -16.48
C THR A 17 -13.56 -20.23 -16.12
N ARG A 18 -12.38 -19.97 -15.54
CA ARG A 18 -11.46 -21.01 -15.05
C ARG A 18 -12.13 -22.00 -14.11
N ALA A 19 -13.07 -21.52 -13.29
CA ALA A 19 -13.84 -22.35 -12.35
C ALA A 19 -14.68 -23.43 -13.06
N GLY A 20 -15.30 -23.10 -14.20
CA GLY A 20 -16.10 -24.07 -14.96
C GLY A 20 -15.26 -25.22 -15.52
N ARG A 21 -14.03 -24.97 -15.98
CA ARG A 21 -13.13 -26.03 -16.46
C ARG A 21 -12.78 -27.03 -15.35
N ASN A 22 -12.34 -26.50 -14.22
CA ASN A 22 -11.95 -27.33 -13.08
C ASN A 22 -13.14 -28.10 -12.51
N GLU A 23 -14.34 -27.52 -12.50
CA GLU A 23 -15.57 -28.23 -12.12
C GLU A 23 -15.74 -29.51 -12.93
N PHE A 24 -15.66 -29.43 -14.27
CA PHE A 24 -15.79 -30.62 -15.12
C PHE A 24 -14.69 -31.66 -14.90
N ILE A 25 -13.45 -31.22 -14.68
CA ILE A 25 -12.35 -32.16 -14.39
C ILE A 25 -12.66 -32.93 -13.10
N LEU A 26 -13.05 -32.23 -12.04
CA LEU A 26 -13.38 -32.86 -10.76
C LEU A 26 -14.58 -33.79 -10.89
N LEU A 27 -15.64 -33.38 -11.60
CA LEU A 27 -16.78 -34.26 -11.85
C LEU A 27 -16.37 -35.57 -12.51
N HIS A 28 -15.51 -35.50 -13.53
CA HIS A 28 -15.03 -36.69 -14.23
C HIS A 28 -14.22 -37.61 -13.31
N GLU A 29 -13.32 -37.05 -12.51
CA GLU A 29 -12.44 -37.81 -11.62
C GLU A 29 -13.22 -38.45 -10.46
N PHE A 30 -14.11 -37.70 -9.80
CA PHE A 30 -14.94 -38.25 -8.73
C PHE A 30 -15.91 -39.31 -9.24
N THR A 31 -16.52 -39.10 -10.42
CA THR A 31 -17.41 -40.12 -11.03
C THR A 31 -16.64 -41.39 -11.41
N ARG A 32 -15.42 -41.24 -11.94
CA ARG A 32 -14.56 -42.39 -12.29
C ARG A 32 -14.20 -43.24 -11.07
N ASP A 33 -14.00 -42.59 -9.92
CA ASP A 33 -13.65 -43.25 -8.67
C ASP A 33 -14.90 -43.69 -7.87
N GLY A 34 -16.10 -43.60 -8.46
CA GLY A 34 -17.36 -44.09 -7.86
C GLY A 34 -17.99 -43.19 -6.80
N PHE A 35 -17.56 -41.93 -6.69
CA PHE A 35 -18.11 -40.97 -5.72
C PHE A 35 -19.36 -40.28 -6.24
N ILE A 36 -20.29 -40.00 -5.33
CA ILE A 36 -21.41 -39.09 -5.57
C ILE A 36 -20.88 -37.65 -5.50
N VAL A 37 -21.12 -36.89 -6.56
CA VAL A 37 -20.67 -35.49 -6.68
C VAL A 37 -21.75 -34.52 -6.18
N PRO A 38 -21.36 -33.36 -5.62
CA PRO A 38 -22.32 -32.36 -5.13
C PRO A 38 -23.21 -31.88 -6.27
N ASP A 39 -24.49 -31.60 -6.02
CA ASP A 39 -25.38 -31.06 -7.05
C ASP A 39 -25.00 -29.65 -7.48
N LYS A 40 -25.43 -29.27 -8.69
CA LYS A 40 -25.18 -27.92 -9.18
C LYS A 40 -26.20 -26.96 -8.57
N GLU A 41 -25.80 -26.27 -7.52
CA GLU A 41 -26.64 -25.27 -6.87
C GLU A 41 -26.92 -24.07 -7.77
N SER A 42 -28.17 -23.61 -7.79
CA SER A 42 -28.51 -22.32 -8.38
C SER A 42 -28.09 -21.17 -7.45
N ARG A 43 -27.99 -19.95 -7.99
CA ARG A 43 -27.68 -18.75 -7.19
C ARG A 43 -28.74 -18.49 -6.10
N ALA A 44 -30.00 -18.86 -6.36
CA ALA A 44 -31.10 -18.74 -5.41
C ALA A 44 -31.02 -19.78 -4.29
N ASP A 45 -30.55 -21.00 -4.60
CA ASP A 45 -30.39 -22.05 -3.58
C ASP A 45 -29.22 -21.75 -2.64
N ARG A 46 -28.15 -21.15 -3.17
CA ARG A 46 -27.02 -20.66 -2.35
C ARG A 46 -27.40 -19.54 -1.41
N GLN A 47 -28.26 -18.62 -1.84
CA GLN A 47 -28.77 -17.55 -0.98
C GLN A 47 -29.64 -18.11 0.15
N ARG A 48 -30.49 -19.11 -0.15
CA ARG A 48 -31.28 -19.83 0.85
C ARG A 48 -30.42 -20.62 1.84
N ALA A 49 -29.40 -21.33 1.37
CA ALA A 49 -28.45 -22.05 2.24
C ALA A 49 -27.64 -21.10 3.13
N SER A 50 -27.22 -19.94 2.61
CA SER A 50 -26.54 -18.92 3.43
C SER A 50 -27.44 -18.29 4.48
N ALA A 51 -28.74 -18.11 4.20
CA ALA A 51 -29.71 -17.63 5.18
C ALA A 51 -29.95 -18.66 6.30
N PHE A 52 -30.01 -19.95 5.95
CA PHE A 52 -30.23 -21.04 6.91
C PHE A 52 -29.06 -21.23 7.90
N HIS A 53 -27.81 -21.03 7.46
CA HIS A 53 -26.64 -21.06 8.36
C HIS A 53 -26.50 -19.79 9.22
N SER A 54 -27.07 -18.66 8.82
CA SER A 54 -27.12 -17.44 9.63
C SER A 54 -28.18 -17.50 10.75
N SER A 55 -29.22 -18.32 10.61
CA SER A 55 -30.30 -18.44 11.61
C SER A 55 -29.97 -19.35 12.81
N GLY A 56 -28.79 -19.99 12.84
CA GLY A 56 -28.34 -20.86 13.93
C GLY A 56 -27.42 -20.19 14.96
N ASN A 57 -26.92 -18.98 14.68
CA ASN A 57 -26.13 -18.18 15.60
C ASN A 57 -26.84 -16.85 15.84
N GLY A 58 -27.50 -16.72 16.99
CA GLY A 58 -27.86 -15.40 17.50
C GLY A 58 -26.58 -14.65 17.83
N GLU A 59 -26.27 -13.63 17.04
CA GLU A 59 -25.94 -12.26 17.47
C GLU A 59 -25.27 -11.48 16.32
N ASP A 60 -25.92 -10.36 15.99
CA ASP A 60 -25.48 -9.14 15.30
C ASP A 60 -25.04 -9.14 13.82
N GLY A 61 -25.89 -8.49 13.00
CA GLY A 61 -25.49 -7.79 11.79
C GLY A 61 -26.58 -7.74 10.72
N ASP A 62 -27.46 -6.74 10.78
CA ASP A 62 -28.50 -6.45 9.78
C ASP A 62 -27.93 -6.37 8.35
N ASP A 63 -28.27 -7.35 7.50
CA ASP A 63 -28.09 -7.30 6.05
C ASP A 63 -29.47 -7.17 5.39
N GLU A 64 -29.98 -5.93 5.29
CA GLU A 64 -31.10 -5.61 4.40
C GLU A 64 -30.68 -5.81 2.93
N VAL A 65 -31.25 -6.83 2.31
CA VAL A 65 -31.07 -7.16 0.89
C VAL A 65 -31.97 -6.25 0.05
N ASN A 66 -31.38 -5.22 -0.57
CA ASN A 66 -32.02 -4.56 -1.71
C ASN A 66 -31.78 -5.37 -2.99
N ASN A 67 -32.89 -5.80 -3.58
CA ASN A 67 -33.00 -6.45 -4.88
C ASN A 67 -32.74 -5.44 -6.02
N ASP A 68 -32.50 -6.00 -7.20
CA ASP A 68 -32.44 -5.36 -8.52
C ASP A 68 -31.08 -4.77 -8.94
N ASP A 69 -30.27 -5.59 -9.64
CA ASP A 69 -29.74 -5.16 -10.95
C ASP A 69 -29.16 -6.35 -11.74
N GLU A 70 -29.79 -6.65 -12.88
CA GLU A 70 -29.28 -7.53 -13.93
C GLU A 70 -28.12 -6.86 -14.67
N SER A 71 -26.92 -6.91 -14.11
CA SER A 71 -25.72 -6.75 -14.94
C SER A 71 -24.51 -7.50 -14.37
N LYS A 72 -23.83 -8.21 -15.26
CA LYS A 72 -22.59 -8.97 -14.99
C LYS A 72 -21.50 -8.05 -14.43
N ALA A 73 -21.50 -7.82 -13.13
CA ALA A 73 -20.38 -7.24 -12.40
C ALA A 73 -19.59 -8.37 -11.72
N THR A 74 -18.41 -8.64 -12.27
CA THR A 74 -17.34 -9.47 -11.72
C THR A 74 -16.70 -8.79 -10.51
N THR A 75 -17.49 -8.47 -9.48
CA THR A 75 -16.98 -8.02 -8.20
C THR A 75 -16.55 -9.25 -7.42
N SER A 76 -15.24 -9.54 -7.41
CA SER A 76 -14.65 -10.51 -6.51
C SER A 76 -14.92 -10.05 -5.07
N LYS A 77 -15.99 -10.56 -4.43
CA LYS A 77 -16.09 -10.54 -2.97
C LYS A 77 -14.79 -11.17 -2.46
N LYS A 78 -14.02 -10.43 -1.64
CA LYS A 78 -12.75 -10.89 -1.07
C LYS A 78 -12.96 -12.27 -0.42
N SER A 79 -11.97 -13.16 -0.56
CA SER A 79 -11.98 -14.46 0.11
C SER A 79 -12.16 -14.24 1.62
N LYS A 80 -13.16 -14.88 2.22
CA LYS A 80 -13.48 -14.80 3.67
C LYS A 80 -12.43 -15.48 4.57
N TYR A 81 -11.18 -15.64 4.11
CA TYR A 81 -10.11 -16.34 4.84
C TYR A 81 -8.72 -15.77 4.47
N GLN A 82 -7.73 -16.01 5.34
CA GLN A 82 -6.36 -15.52 5.18
C GLN A 82 -5.64 -16.19 3.99
N GLY A 83 -5.09 -15.37 3.10
CA GLY A 83 -4.37 -15.80 1.90
C GLY A 83 -2.89 -16.15 2.15
N GLY A 84 -2.08 -16.08 1.09
CA GLY A 84 -0.63 -16.28 1.15
C GLY A 84 0.09 -15.21 1.99
N LEU A 85 1.28 -15.55 2.48
CA LEU A 85 2.15 -14.65 3.23
C LEU A 85 2.99 -13.81 2.27
N VAL A 86 3.19 -12.53 2.59
CA VAL A 86 4.12 -11.64 1.89
C VAL A 86 4.95 -10.95 2.95
N PHE A 87 6.26 -11.19 2.94
CA PHE A 87 7.18 -10.54 3.87
C PHE A 87 7.22 -9.03 3.62
N GLU A 88 7.53 -8.28 4.67
CA GLU A 88 7.86 -6.86 4.47
C GLU A 88 9.19 -6.79 3.70
N PRO A 89 9.23 -6.05 2.59
CA PRO A 89 10.45 -5.91 1.80
C PRO A 89 11.49 -5.05 2.51
N GLU A 90 12.76 -5.46 2.45
CA GLU A 90 13.90 -4.57 2.74
C GLU A 90 14.05 -3.55 1.59
N LYS A 91 13.32 -2.44 1.71
CA LYS A 91 13.28 -1.40 0.68
C LYS A 91 14.65 -0.78 0.47
N GLY A 92 15.02 -0.57 -0.79
CA GLY A 92 16.29 0.03 -1.17
C GLY A 92 16.92 -0.68 -2.35
N LEU A 93 18.14 -0.25 -2.69
CA LEU A 93 18.98 -0.85 -3.71
C LEU A 93 19.87 -1.93 -3.08
N GLN A 94 19.78 -3.15 -3.58
CA GLN A 94 20.68 -4.24 -3.23
C GLN A 94 21.80 -4.32 -4.27
N SER A 95 23.04 -4.16 -3.81
CA SER A 95 24.23 -4.09 -4.69
C SER A 95 24.89 -5.45 -4.94
N ASN A 96 24.57 -6.46 -4.14
CA ASN A 96 25.04 -7.84 -4.28
C ASN A 96 24.06 -8.65 -5.14
N TYR A 97 24.51 -9.82 -5.61
CA TYR A 97 23.62 -10.75 -6.30
C TYR A 97 22.52 -11.25 -5.36
N VAL A 98 21.27 -11.12 -5.82
CA VAL A 98 20.08 -11.61 -5.12
C VAL A 98 19.52 -12.80 -5.88
N LEU A 99 19.40 -13.95 -5.21
CA LEU A 99 18.77 -15.15 -5.75
C LEU A 99 17.27 -15.08 -5.54
N VAL A 100 16.50 -15.40 -6.57
CA VAL A 100 15.07 -15.65 -6.46
C VAL A 100 14.86 -17.15 -6.43
N MET A 101 14.50 -17.67 -5.27
CA MET A 101 14.16 -19.08 -5.07
C MET A 101 12.64 -19.22 -5.05
N ASP A 102 12.06 -20.01 -5.95
CA ASP A 102 10.61 -20.21 -6.10
C ASP A 102 10.21 -21.67 -5.93
N PHE A 103 9.09 -21.91 -5.25
CA PHE A 103 8.52 -23.24 -5.11
C PHE A 103 7.76 -23.65 -6.37
N ASN A 104 8.15 -24.79 -6.93
CA ASN A 104 7.52 -25.34 -8.13
C ASN A 104 6.04 -25.70 -7.87
N SER A 105 5.15 -24.81 -8.30
CA SER A 105 3.70 -24.98 -8.13
C SER A 105 3.31 -25.21 -6.66
N LEU A 106 3.65 -24.27 -5.77
CA LEU A 106 3.47 -24.34 -4.31
C LEU A 106 2.16 -25.02 -3.88
N TYR A 107 0.99 -24.44 -4.17
CA TYR A 107 -0.29 -24.98 -3.68
C TYR A 107 -0.62 -26.38 -4.22
N PRO A 108 -0.48 -26.68 -5.52
CA PRO A 108 -0.58 -28.05 -6.02
C PRO A 108 0.35 -29.04 -5.30
N SER A 109 1.57 -28.62 -4.98
CA SER A 109 2.56 -29.47 -4.29
C SER A 109 2.20 -29.68 -2.82
N ILE A 110 1.74 -28.64 -2.11
CA ILE A 110 1.22 -28.73 -0.72
C ILE A 110 0.05 -29.70 -0.63
N ILE A 111 -0.89 -29.63 -1.59
CA ILE A 111 -2.04 -30.54 -1.64
C ILE A 111 -1.58 -32.00 -1.74
N GLN A 112 -0.52 -32.26 -2.52
CA GLN A 112 0.04 -33.61 -2.68
C GLN A 112 0.84 -34.05 -1.45
N GLU A 113 1.72 -33.18 -0.94
CA GLU A 113 2.58 -33.44 0.22
C GLU A 113 1.78 -33.86 1.46
N PHE A 114 0.69 -33.12 1.73
CA PHE A 114 -0.13 -33.30 2.93
C PHE A 114 -1.46 -34.04 2.66
N ASN A 115 -1.58 -34.69 1.50
CA ASN A 115 -2.76 -35.46 1.08
C ASN A 115 -4.10 -34.71 1.29
N ILE A 116 -4.17 -33.41 0.95
CA ILE A 116 -5.33 -32.55 1.22
C ILE A 116 -6.44 -32.83 0.19
N CYS A 117 -7.55 -33.43 0.63
CA CYS A 117 -8.68 -33.77 -0.23
C CYS A 117 -10.01 -33.67 0.53
N PHE A 118 -11.10 -33.57 -0.23
CA PHE A 118 -12.47 -33.72 0.28
C PHE A 118 -12.70 -35.03 1.04
N THR A 119 -11.95 -36.08 0.69
CA THR A 119 -12.11 -37.45 1.19
C THR A 119 -11.13 -37.79 2.31
N THR A 120 -10.16 -36.93 2.62
CA THR A 120 -9.07 -37.22 3.58
C THR A 120 -9.08 -36.30 4.78
N VAL A 121 -9.46 -35.02 4.59
CA VAL A 121 -9.53 -34.05 5.68
C VAL A 121 -10.90 -34.12 6.34
N ASN A 122 -10.92 -34.44 7.65
CA ASN A 122 -12.14 -34.41 8.45
C ASN A 122 -12.59 -32.96 8.70
N ARG A 123 -13.86 -32.69 8.47
CA ARG A 123 -14.49 -31.36 8.54
C ARG A 123 -15.76 -31.34 9.38
N ALA A 124 -16.15 -32.46 9.99
CA ALA A 124 -17.47 -32.63 10.61
C ALA A 124 -17.66 -31.79 11.90
N ASN A 125 -16.56 -31.46 12.60
CA ASN A 125 -16.60 -30.81 13.91
C ASN A 125 -15.99 -29.40 13.90
N LEU A 126 -15.88 -28.75 12.73
CA LEU A 126 -15.31 -27.40 12.65
C LEU A 126 -16.37 -26.35 13.03
N ILE A 127 -16.07 -25.50 14.02
CA ILE A 127 -16.92 -24.39 14.41
C ILE A 127 -16.30 -23.10 13.86
N GLY A 128 -17.07 -22.34 13.06
CA GLY A 128 -16.61 -21.06 12.52
C GLY A 128 -15.38 -21.17 11.60
N ASP A 129 -14.27 -20.53 12.00
CA ASP A 129 -13.03 -20.39 11.22
C ASP A 129 -11.89 -21.29 11.72
N ASP A 130 -12.22 -22.39 12.41
CA ASP A 130 -11.26 -23.38 12.86
C ASP A 130 -10.48 -24.01 11.68
N LEU A 131 -9.17 -24.15 11.87
CA LEU A 131 -8.29 -24.78 10.90
C LEU A 131 -8.34 -26.31 11.07
N PRO A 132 -8.69 -27.08 10.03
CA PRO A 132 -8.67 -28.54 10.13
C PRO A 132 -7.24 -29.07 10.24
N SER A 133 -7.07 -30.21 10.90
CA SER A 133 -5.79 -30.91 10.98
C SER A 133 -5.43 -31.58 9.64
N VAL A 134 -4.12 -31.71 9.40
CA VAL A 134 -3.59 -32.52 8.28
C VAL A 134 -3.93 -33.99 8.52
N PRO A 135 -4.32 -34.76 7.48
CA PRO A 135 -4.60 -36.19 7.61
C PRO A 135 -3.33 -36.97 7.98
N SER A 136 -3.50 -38.14 8.63
CA SER A 136 -2.39 -39.04 8.92
C SER A 136 -1.71 -39.49 7.61
N PRO A 137 -0.36 -39.63 7.58
CA PRO A 137 0.37 -40.16 6.43
C PRO A 137 -0.08 -41.54 5.96
N ASP A 138 -0.70 -42.34 6.84
CA ASP A 138 -1.16 -43.70 6.53
C ASP A 138 -2.45 -43.75 5.69
N VAL A 139 -3.12 -42.60 5.54
CA VAL A 139 -4.37 -42.51 4.75
C VAL A 139 -4.04 -42.58 3.26
N SER A 140 -4.75 -43.45 2.55
CA SER A 140 -4.60 -43.57 1.09
C SER A 140 -4.80 -42.23 0.36
N ALA A 141 -4.08 -42.02 -0.75
CA ALA A 141 -4.13 -40.76 -1.48
C ALA A 141 -5.56 -40.47 -2.00
N GLY A 142 -6.07 -39.29 -1.67
CA GLY A 142 -7.39 -38.83 -2.10
C GLY A 142 -7.46 -38.54 -3.60
N VAL A 143 -8.67 -38.26 -4.10
CA VAL A 143 -8.92 -37.92 -5.51
C VAL A 143 -8.13 -36.67 -5.94
N PHE A 144 -8.10 -35.64 -5.09
CA PHE A 144 -7.44 -34.36 -5.40
C PHE A 144 -5.91 -34.49 -5.59
N PRO A 145 -5.17 -35.10 -4.64
CA PRO A 145 -3.74 -35.37 -4.82
C PRO A 145 -3.42 -36.24 -6.03
N LYS A 146 -4.20 -37.30 -6.28
CA LYS A 146 -4.02 -38.19 -7.45
C LYS A 146 -4.18 -37.43 -8.77
N LEU A 147 -5.21 -36.60 -8.89
CA LEU A 147 -5.45 -35.76 -10.07
C LEU A 147 -4.28 -34.79 -10.30
N LEU A 148 -3.83 -34.10 -9.25
CA LEU A 148 -2.71 -33.17 -9.38
C LEU A 148 -1.41 -33.88 -9.77
N ASN A 149 -1.14 -35.05 -9.20
CA ASN A 149 0.00 -35.87 -9.61
C ASN A 149 -0.09 -36.27 -11.09
N ALA A 150 -1.26 -36.68 -11.58
CA ALA A 150 -1.46 -37.00 -12.99
C ALA A 150 -1.19 -35.77 -13.90
N LEU A 151 -1.65 -34.58 -13.50
CA LEU A 151 -1.41 -33.34 -14.25
C LEU A 151 0.07 -32.94 -14.25
N VAL A 152 0.74 -33.04 -13.11
CA VAL A 152 2.16 -32.70 -12.95
C VAL A 152 3.05 -33.71 -13.70
N SER A 153 2.77 -35.00 -13.57
CA SER A 153 3.48 -36.07 -14.28
C SER A 153 3.36 -35.92 -15.79
N ARG A 154 2.15 -35.67 -16.29
CA ARG A 154 1.94 -35.40 -17.72
C ARG A 154 2.64 -34.13 -18.19
N ARG A 155 2.73 -33.11 -17.34
CA ARG A 155 3.50 -31.89 -17.65
C ARG A 155 5.00 -32.18 -17.73
N ARG A 156 5.53 -33.04 -16.85
CA ARG A 156 6.94 -33.49 -16.89
C ARG A 156 7.23 -34.23 -18.20
N GLU A 157 6.36 -35.13 -18.64
CA GLU A 157 6.47 -35.83 -19.94
C GLU A 157 6.49 -34.84 -21.12
N VAL A 158 5.55 -33.89 -21.16
CA VAL A 158 5.49 -32.89 -22.23
C VAL A 158 6.74 -31.99 -22.23
N LYS A 159 7.28 -31.64 -21.06
CA LYS A 159 8.55 -30.91 -20.97
C LYS A 159 9.74 -31.74 -21.47
N LYS A 160 9.76 -33.06 -21.27
CA LYS A 160 10.79 -33.94 -21.85
C LYS A 160 10.71 -33.94 -23.37
N LEU A 161 9.51 -34.06 -23.94
CA LEU A 161 9.30 -33.96 -25.39
C LEU A 161 9.70 -32.59 -25.95
N LEU A 162 9.43 -31.51 -25.22
CA LEU A 162 9.82 -30.15 -25.63
C LEU A 162 11.35 -29.98 -25.73
N LYS A 163 12.11 -30.70 -24.89
CA LYS A 163 13.58 -30.70 -24.88
C LYS A 163 14.19 -31.68 -25.90
N ASP A 164 13.38 -32.54 -26.54
CA ASP A 164 13.89 -33.51 -27.51
C ASP A 164 14.42 -32.77 -28.75
N PRO A 165 15.69 -32.98 -29.14
CA PRO A 165 16.26 -32.34 -30.32
C PRO A 165 15.58 -32.78 -31.63
N ARG A 166 14.88 -33.92 -31.63
CA ARG A 166 14.19 -34.47 -32.81
C ARG A 166 12.86 -33.80 -33.11
N SER A 167 12.30 -33.03 -32.18
CA SER A 167 11.01 -32.38 -32.37
C SER A 167 11.09 -31.19 -33.33
N THR A 168 10.16 -31.14 -34.27
CA THR A 168 10.00 -30.04 -35.22
C THR A 168 9.60 -28.74 -34.51
N ALA A 169 9.81 -27.59 -35.17
CA ALA A 169 9.45 -26.28 -34.60
C ALA A 169 7.94 -26.17 -34.27
N ILE A 170 7.08 -26.81 -35.09
CA ILE A 170 5.63 -26.85 -34.87
C ILE A 170 5.29 -27.70 -33.64
N GLU A 171 5.89 -28.87 -33.50
CA GLU A 171 5.70 -29.73 -32.34
C GLU A 171 6.18 -29.06 -31.05
N LYS A 172 7.32 -28.37 -31.09
CA LYS A 172 7.82 -27.59 -29.95
C LYS A 172 6.82 -26.51 -29.53
N ALA A 173 6.26 -25.77 -30.48
CA ALA A 173 5.21 -24.78 -30.17
C ALA A 173 3.96 -25.45 -29.56
N GLN A 174 3.53 -26.60 -30.10
CA GLN A 174 2.39 -27.35 -29.57
C GLN A 174 2.64 -27.88 -28.15
N TYR A 175 3.83 -28.42 -27.89
CA TYR A 175 4.23 -28.91 -26.57
C TYR A 175 4.34 -27.78 -25.56
N ASP A 176 4.82 -26.59 -25.97
CA ASP A 176 4.82 -25.43 -25.08
C ASP A 176 3.40 -25.00 -24.70
N ILE A 177 2.48 -24.89 -25.67
CA ILE A 177 1.06 -24.60 -25.39
C ILE A 177 0.48 -25.66 -24.42
N LYS A 178 0.80 -26.94 -24.64
CA LYS A 178 0.30 -28.05 -23.82
C LYS A 178 0.84 -27.99 -22.38
N GLN A 179 2.14 -27.71 -22.18
CA GLN A 179 2.69 -27.60 -20.82
C GLN A 179 2.15 -26.37 -20.08
N GLN A 180 1.92 -25.26 -20.79
CA GLN A 180 1.29 -24.07 -20.21
C GLN A 180 -0.15 -24.37 -19.77
N ALA A 181 -0.93 -25.06 -20.60
CA ALA A 181 -2.29 -25.46 -20.28
C ALA A 181 -2.35 -26.35 -19.02
N LEU A 182 -1.43 -27.33 -18.91
CA LEU A 182 -1.32 -28.19 -17.73
C LEU A 182 -0.92 -27.39 -16.47
N LYS A 183 0.05 -26.46 -16.58
CA LYS A 183 0.46 -25.58 -15.48
C LYS A 183 -0.71 -24.74 -14.97
N VAL A 184 -1.42 -24.07 -15.89
CA VAL A 184 -2.54 -23.18 -15.55
C VAL A 184 -3.67 -23.98 -14.89
N THR A 185 -3.97 -25.17 -15.41
CA THR A 185 -5.03 -26.04 -14.88
C THR A 185 -4.70 -26.53 -13.47
N ALA A 186 -3.47 -27.01 -13.23
CA ALA A 186 -3.04 -27.43 -11.90
C ALA A 186 -3.10 -26.27 -10.90
N ASN A 187 -2.53 -25.11 -11.24
CA ASN A 187 -2.54 -23.93 -10.35
C ASN A 187 -3.96 -23.41 -10.09
N SER A 188 -4.90 -23.56 -11.03
CA SER A 188 -6.29 -23.15 -10.82
C SER A 188 -7.07 -24.08 -9.90
N MET A 189 -6.66 -25.34 -9.71
CA MET A 189 -7.40 -26.31 -8.88
C MET A 189 -7.59 -25.83 -7.45
N TYR A 190 -6.56 -25.28 -6.82
CA TYR A 190 -6.68 -24.62 -5.51
C TYR A 190 -7.75 -23.52 -5.52
N GLY A 191 -7.80 -22.71 -6.58
CA GLY A 191 -8.77 -21.63 -6.74
C GLY A 191 -10.23 -22.11 -6.70
N CYS A 192 -10.50 -23.37 -7.02
CA CYS A 192 -11.84 -23.95 -6.90
C CYS A 192 -12.27 -24.22 -5.47
N LEU A 193 -11.34 -24.55 -4.57
CA LEU A 193 -11.64 -24.76 -3.16
C LEU A 193 -12.02 -23.44 -2.48
N GLY A 194 -11.36 -22.35 -2.86
CA GLY A 194 -11.53 -21.03 -2.27
C GLY A 194 -12.59 -20.13 -2.92
N TYR A 195 -13.14 -20.51 -4.08
CA TYR A 195 -14.12 -19.70 -4.80
C TYR A 195 -15.54 -20.01 -4.33
N VAL A 196 -16.18 -19.03 -3.68
CA VAL A 196 -17.52 -19.18 -3.06
C VAL A 196 -18.58 -19.70 -4.04
N ASN A 197 -18.50 -19.35 -5.33
CA ASN A 197 -19.47 -19.82 -6.32
C ASN A 197 -19.04 -21.12 -7.04
N SER A 198 -17.96 -21.76 -6.61
CA SER A 198 -17.52 -23.05 -7.12
C SER A 198 -18.49 -24.15 -6.67
N ARG A 199 -18.78 -25.11 -7.56
CA ARG A 199 -19.53 -26.33 -7.20
C ARG A 199 -18.79 -27.19 -6.17
N PHE A 200 -17.46 -27.11 -6.18
CA PHE A 200 -16.57 -27.80 -5.23
C PHE A 200 -15.97 -26.82 -4.23
N TYR A 201 -16.76 -25.86 -3.73
CA TYR A 201 -16.31 -24.91 -2.71
C TYR A 201 -16.05 -25.63 -1.39
N ALA A 202 -14.87 -25.40 -0.81
CA ALA A 202 -14.49 -25.94 0.50
C ALA A 202 -13.51 -24.99 1.19
N LYS A 203 -14.06 -24.00 1.91
CA LYS A 203 -13.29 -23.01 2.69
C LYS A 203 -12.24 -23.65 3.60
N PRO A 204 -12.54 -24.70 4.40
CA PRO A 204 -11.55 -25.27 5.32
C PRO A 204 -10.33 -25.86 4.62
N LEU A 205 -10.52 -26.49 3.45
CA LEU A 205 -9.42 -27.02 2.65
C LEU A 205 -8.55 -25.91 2.08
N ALA A 206 -9.16 -24.83 1.59
CA ALA A 206 -8.42 -23.68 1.11
C ALA A 206 -7.62 -23.00 2.23
N MET A 207 -8.18 -22.90 3.44
CA MET A 207 -7.50 -22.38 4.63
C MET A 207 -6.30 -23.24 5.03
N LEU A 208 -6.46 -24.56 5.02
CA LEU A 208 -5.36 -25.49 5.33
C LEU A 208 -4.20 -25.36 4.34
N VAL A 209 -4.51 -25.28 3.04
CA VAL A 209 -3.50 -25.10 1.99
C VAL A 209 -2.76 -23.77 2.18
N THR A 210 -3.47 -22.67 2.44
CA THR A 210 -2.80 -21.37 2.64
C THR A 210 -2.00 -21.34 3.93
N ASN A 211 -2.51 -21.89 5.03
CA ASN A 211 -1.77 -21.99 6.29
C ASN A 211 -0.44 -22.75 6.10
N ARG A 212 -0.47 -23.94 5.50
CA ARG A 212 0.75 -24.69 5.18
C ARG A 212 1.71 -23.91 4.28
N GLY A 213 1.19 -23.18 3.29
CA GLY A 213 2.02 -22.31 2.46
C GLY A 213 2.72 -21.19 3.24
N ARG A 214 2.04 -20.61 4.24
CA ARG A 214 2.64 -19.59 5.11
C ARG A 214 3.72 -20.19 6.01
N GLU A 215 3.46 -21.36 6.60
CA GLU A 215 4.41 -22.09 7.45
C GLU A 215 5.67 -22.45 6.66
N ILE A 216 5.53 -23.08 5.50
CA ILE A 216 6.66 -23.43 4.62
C ILE A 216 7.50 -22.19 4.28
N LEU A 217 6.87 -21.06 3.95
CA LEU A 217 7.59 -19.84 3.60
C LEU A 217 8.35 -19.27 4.82
N MET A 218 7.75 -19.31 6.01
CA MET A 218 8.41 -18.91 7.26
C MET A 218 9.58 -19.82 7.61
N ASP A 219 9.40 -21.14 7.50
CA ASP A 219 10.45 -22.13 7.77
C ASP A 219 11.62 -21.98 6.79
N THR A 220 11.32 -21.68 5.52
CA THR A 220 12.32 -21.43 4.48
C THR A 220 13.13 -20.17 4.80
N ARG A 221 12.46 -19.11 5.28
CA ARG A 221 13.14 -17.89 5.74
C ARG A 221 14.04 -18.16 6.94
N GLN A 222 13.52 -18.85 7.96
CA GLN A 222 14.30 -19.19 9.16
C GLN A 222 15.52 -20.06 8.82
N LEU A 223 15.37 -21.00 7.87
CA LEU A 223 16.48 -21.80 7.39
C LEU A 223 17.54 -20.92 6.73
N ALA A 224 17.16 -19.99 5.85
CA ALA A 224 18.09 -19.06 5.21
C ALA A 224 18.84 -18.20 6.24
N GLU A 225 18.12 -17.63 7.21
CA GLU A 225 18.71 -16.83 8.29
C GLU A 225 19.66 -17.67 9.18
N SER A 226 19.33 -18.95 9.44
CA SER A 226 20.18 -19.84 10.26
C SER A 226 21.53 -20.19 9.62
N ILE A 227 21.62 -20.12 8.30
CA ILE A 227 22.87 -20.34 7.55
C ILE A 227 23.58 -19.03 7.18
N GLY A 228 23.14 -17.90 7.76
CA GLY A 228 23.76 -16.59 7.58
C GLY A 228 23.37 -15.88 6.28
N LEU A 229 22.34 -16.34 5.57
CA LEU A 229 21.83 -15.66 4.37
C LEU A 229 20.73 -14.68 4.73
N ARG A 230 20.76 -13.50 4.09
CA ARG A 230 19.79 -12.43 4.34
C ARG A 230 18.62 -12.51 3.37
N VAL A 231 17.41 -12.66 3.88
CA VAL A 231 16.18 -12.70 3.06
C VAL A 231 15.63 -11.28 2.89
N VAL A 232 15.87 -10.68 1.72
CA VAL A 232 15.47 -9.28 1.43
C VAL A 232 13.99 -9.13 1.11
N TYR A 233 13.35 -10.20 0.61
CA TYR A 233 11.92 -10.21 0.29
C TYR A 233 11.38 -11.64 0.18
N GLY A 234 10.06 -11.78 0.26
CA GLY A 234 9.38 -13.01 -0.16
C GLY A 234 7.90 -12.76 -0.44
N ASP A 235 7.39 -13.43 -1.47
CA ASP A 235 6.00 -13.35 -1.91
C ASP A 235 5.47 -14.76 -2.08
N THR A 236 4.50 -15.15 -1.24
CA THR A 236 3.68 -16.37 -1.31
C THR A 236 4.43 -17.70 -1.52
N ASP A 237 5.02 -17.88 -2.70
CA ASP A 237 5.77 -19.03 -3.22
C ASP A 237 7.25 -18.78 -3.48
N SER A 238 7.75 -17.55 -3.32
CA SER A 238 9.14 -17.18 -3.59
C SER A 238 9.81 -16.48 -2.42
N VAL A 239 11.12 -16.69 -2.27
CA VAL A 239 12.02 -15.94 -1.39
C VAL A 239 13.17 -15.34 -2.20
N MET A 240 13.52 -14.09 -1.88
CA MET A 240 14.65 -13.37 -2.45
C MET A 240 15.76 -13.29 -1.42
N ILE A 241 16.92 -13.83 -1.75
CA ILE A 241 18.03 -14.02 -0.82
C ILE A 241 19.23 -13.23 -1.33
N ASP A 242 19.72 -12.28 -0.54
CA ASP A 242 21.00 -11.65 -0.78
C ASP A 242 22.13 -12.64 -0.44
N THR A 243 22.96 -12.92 -1.44
CA THR A 243 24.07 -13.87 -1.34
C THR A 243 25.31 -13.28 -0.68
N GLY A 244 25.38 -11.95 -0.53
CA GLY A 244 26.55 -11.26 -0.01
C GLY A 244 27.75 -11.23 -0.99
N THR A 245 27.61 -11.79 -2.19
CA THR A 245 28.68 -11.84 -3.20
C THR A 245 28.33 -10.99 -4.43
N LYS A 246 29.38 -10.50 -5.08
CA LYS A 246 29.35 -9.82 -6.39
C LYS A 246 29.75 -10.76 -7.53
N SER A 247 29.85 -12.05 -7.27
CA SER A 247 30.26 -13.07 -8.24
C SER A 247 29.08 -13.99 -8.56
N TYR A 248 28.66 -14.03 -9.83
CA TYR A 248 27.55 -14.88 -10.27
C TYR A 248 27.78 -16.38 -10.00
N PRO A 249 28.96 -16.97 -10.31
CA PRO A 249 29.20 -18.39 -10.02
C PRO A 249 29.12 -18.74 -8.52
N GLU A 250 29.52 -17.82 -7.65
CA GLU A 250 29.40 -18.02 -6.20
C GLU A 250 27.94 -17.94 -5.75
N ALA A 251 27.18 -16.96 -6.28
CA ALA A 251 25.75 -16.84 -6.01
C ALA A 251 25.00 -18.13 -6.39
N ILE A 252 25.29 -18.73 -7.54
CA ILE A 252 24.68 -20.01 -7.96
C ILE A 252 25.02 -21.13 -6.99
N LYS A 253 26.28 -21.26 -6.55
CA LYS A 253 26.69 -22.28 -5.57
C LYS A 253 25.91 -22.15 -4.26
N VAL A 254 25.79 -20.93 -3.75
CA VAL A 254 24.99 -20.63 -2.54
C VAL A 254 23.53 -21.04 -2.75
N GLY A 255 22.97 -20.75 -3.93
CA GLY A 255 21.61 -21.14 -4.30
C GLY A 255 21.39 -22.65 -4.36
N ASP A 256 22.33 -23.38 -4.98
CA ASP A 256 22.29 -24.84 -5.08
C ASP A 256 22.42 -25.51 -3.71
N ASP A 257 23.33 -25.03 -2.86
CA ASP A 257 23.49 -25.53 -1.48
C ASP A 257 22.23 -25.27 -0.65
N PHE A 258 21.62 -24.09 -0.79
CA PHE A 258 20.37 -23.76 -0.11
C PHE A 258 19.20 -24.60 -0.62
N LYS A 259 19.11 -24.80 -1.94
CA LYS A 259 18.11 -25.64 -2.59
C LYS A 259 18.12 -27.06 -2.05
N VAL A 260 19.29 -27.69 -1.90
CA VAL A 260 19.41 -29.04 -1.34
C VAL A 260 18.85 -29.08 0.08
N LYS A 261 19.25 -28.15 0.95
CA LYS A 261 18.80 -28.09 2.35
C LYS A 261 17.29 -27.89 2.50
N VAL A 262 16.67 -27.10 1.63
CA VAL A 262 15.21 -26.90 1.64
C VAL A 262 14.50 -28.15 1.14
N ASN A 263 14.96 -28.75 0.03
CA ASN A 263 14.32 -29.89 -0.60
C ASN A 263 14.42 -31.16 0.24
N GLU A 264 15.46 -31.33 1.06
CA GLU A 264 15.57 -32.46 2.02
C GLU A 264 14.47 -32.47 3.09
N ARG A 265 13.78 -31.33 3.33
CA ARG A 265 12.71 -31.24 4.32
C ARG A 265 11.35 -31.76 3.82
N TYR A 266 11.19 -31.93 2.51
CA TYR A 266 9.90 -32.25 1.90
C TYR A 266 10.04 -33.40 0.89
N LYS A 267 8.97 -34.15 0.63
CA LYS A 267 9.02 -35.31 -0.29
C LYS A 267 8.70 -34.94 -1.74
N LEU A 268 7.73 -34.07 -1.95
CA LEU A 268 7.18 -33.70 -3.26
C LEU A 268 7.28 -32.20 -3.55
N LEU A 269 7.45 -31.39 -2.50
CA LEU A 269 7.65 -29.95 -2.62
C LEU A 269 9.11 -29.64 -2.94
N GLU A 270 9.34 -28.99 -4.08
CA GLU A 270 10.67 -28.62 -4.56
C GLU A 270 10.78 -27.10 -4.72
N ILE A 271 11.85 -26.51 -4.17
CA ILE A 271 12.30 -25.15 -4.46
C ILE A 271 13.39 -25.20 -5.55
N ASP A 272 13.41 -24.19 -6.42
CA ASP A 272 14.45 -24.04 -7.45
C ASP A 272 14.87 -22.57 -7.62
N ILE A 273 16.02 -22.35 -8.24
CA ILE A 273 16.46 -21.02 -8.65
C ILE A 273 15.64 -20.61 -9.88
N ASP A 274 14.81 -19.57 -9.75
CA ASP A 274 14.03 -19.03 -10.88
C ASP A 274 14.83 -17.95 -11.60
N ASN A 275 15.40 -17.01 -10.84
CA ASN A 275 16.16 -15.87 -11.36
C ASN A 275 17.35 -15.52 -10.48
N VAL A 276 18.33 -14.85 -11.07
CA VAL A 276 19.52 -14.33 -10.36
C VAL A 276 19.67 -12.86 -10.72
N PHE A 277 19.44 -11.98 -9.75
CA PHE A 277 19.49 -10.55 -9.96
C PHE A 277 20.85 -9.98 -9.60
N LYS A 278 21.56 -9.34 -10.54
CA LYS A 278 22.82 -8.63 -10.28
C LYS A 278 22.63 -7.45 -9.33
N LYS A 279 21.57 -6.67 -9.57
CA LYS A 279 21.10 -5.59 -8.69
C LYS A 279 19.59 -5.64 -8.61
N LEU A 280 19.05 -5.32 -7.44
CA LEU A 280 17.63 -5.30 -7.16
C LEU A 280 17.25 -3.98 -6.49
N LEU A 281 16.36 -3.21 -7.11
CA LEU A 281 15.69 -2.07 -6.50
C LEU A 281 14.31 -2.50 -6.00
N LEU A 282 14.17 -2.63 -4.69
CA LEU A 282 12.94 -3.05 -4.05
C LEU A 282 12.21 -1.84 -3.46
N HIS A 283 11.02 -1.54 -3.98
CA HIS A 283 10.27 -0.34 -3.56
C HIS A 283 9.17 -0.66 -2.55
N SER A 284 8.33 -1.66 -2.84
CA SER A 284 7.26 -2.11 -1.95
C SER A 284 6.79 -3.52 -2.32
N LYS A 285 5.84 -4.08 -1.57
CA LYS A 285 5.27 -5.41 -1.85
C LYS A 285 4.83 -5.52 -3.30
N LYS A 286 5.34 -6.54 -4.00
CA LYS A 286 5.10 -6.83 -5.42
C LYS A 286 5.49 -5.68 -6.38
N LYS A 287 6.38 -4.77 -5.96
CA LYS A 287 6.90 -3.66 -6.79
C LYS A 287 8.42 -3.57 -6.70
N TYR A 288 9.10 -4.03 -7.74
CA TYR A 288 10.56 -4.02 -7.84
C TYR A 288 11.03 -3.91 -9.29
N ALA A 289 12.29 -3.50 -9.44
CA ALA A 289 13.05 -3.57 -10.68
C ALA A 289 14.38 -4.28 -10.41
N ALA A 290 14.83 -5.14 -11.32
CA ALA A 290 16.05 -5.88 -11.16
C ALA A 290 16.76 -6.09 -12.51
N LEU A 291 18.08 -6.28 -12.47
CA LEU A 291 18.83 -6.79 -13.61
C LEU A 291 18.95 -8.31 -13.48
N ASP A 292 18.14 -9.02 -14.25
CA ASP A 292 18.17 -10.47 -14.35
C ASP A 292 19.37 -10.93 -15.18
N THR A 293 20.24 -11.71 -14.55
CA THR A 293 21.50 -12.15 -15.12
C THR A 293 21.40 -13.60 -15.52
N SER A 294 21.74 -13.88 -16.78
CA SER A 294 21.93 -15.23 -17.28
C SER A 294 23.27 -15.35 -17.99
N PHE A 295 23.91 -16.52 -17.87
CA PHE A 295 25.11 -16.83 -18.61
C PHE A 295 24.75 -17.67 -19.85
N LYS A 296 25.08 -17.16 -21.04
CA LYS A 296 25.04 -17.91 -22.30
C LYS A 296 26.39 -17.79 -22.98
N ASP A 297 26.97 -18.92 -23.38
CA ASP A 297 28.25 -18.99 -24.10
C ASP A 297 29.39 -18.22 -23.42
N GLY A 298 29.44 -18.24 -22.08
CA GLY A 298 30.47 -17.56 -21.27
C GLY A 298 30.31 -16.03 -21.18
N LYS A 299 29.25 -15.45 -21.75
CA LYS A 299 28.94 -14.01 -21.63
C LYS A 299 27.79 -13.78 -20.65
N GLU A 300 27.98 -12.79 -19.79
CA GLU A 300 26.96 -12.30 -18.89
C GLU A 300 25.94 -11.46 -19.68
N ILE A 301 24.68 -11.91 -19.69
CA ILE A 301 23.57 -11.19 -20.31
C ILE A 301 22.65 -10.71 -19.20
N CYS A 302 22.58 -9.39 -19.02
CA CYS A 302 21.69 -8.73 -18.08
C CYS A 302 20.44 -8.22 -18.80
N ASN A 303 19.26 -8.58 -18.31
CA ASN A 303 17.97 -8.08 -18.80
C ASN A 303 17.25 -7.31 -17.70
N LEU A 304 16.73 -6.12 -18.01
CA LEU A 304 15.95 -5.36 -17.05
C LEU A 304 14.55 -5.98 -16.85
N GLU A 305 14.32 -6.53 -15.67
CA GLU A 305 13.03 -7.04 -15.23
C GLU A 305 12.31 -6.02 -14.34
N VAL A 306 11.05 -5.74 -14.65
CA VAL A 306 10.24 -4.77 -13.89
C VAL A 306 8.88 -5.36 -13.55
N LYS A 307 8.55 -5.38 -12.25
CA LYS A 307 7.29 -5.92 -11.71
C LYS A 307 6.56 -4.87 -10.90
N GLY A 308 5.27 -4.69 -11.20
CA GLY A 308 4.36 -3.85 -10.40
C GLY A 308 4.62 -2.34 -10.37
N LEU A 309 5.74 -1.87 -10.94
CA LEU A 309 6.05 -0.45 -11.10
C LEU A 309 5.19 0.22 -12.17
N ASP A 310 5.12 1.55 -12.11
CA ASP A 310 4.18 2.35 -12.90
C ASP A 310 4.39 2.26 -14.40
N MET A 311 5.61 1.99 -14.84
CA MET A 311 5.92 1.82 -16.26
C MET A 311 5.17 0.65 -16.92
N LYS A 312 4.77 -0.37 -16.14
CA LYS A 312 3.95 -1.48 -16.64
C LYS A 312 2.44 -1.15 -16.66
N ARG A 313 2.02 -0.05 -16.01
CA ARG A 313 0.61 0.38 -15.97
C ARG A 313 0.22 1.07 -17.28
N ARG A 314 -1.05 0.96 -17.65
CA ARG A 314 -1.59 1.54 -18.90
C ARG A 314 -1.89 3.03 -18.79
N GLU A 315 -2.03 3.51 -17.55
CA GLU A 315 -2.42 4.87 -17.18
C GLU A 315 -1.26 5.88 -17.27
N TYR A 316 -0.01 5.41 -17.37
CA TYR A 316 1.14 6.26 -17.59
C TYR A 316 1.45 6.38 -19.08
N CYS A 317 1.75 7.60 -19.53
CA CYS A 317 2.07 7.86 -20.92
C CYS A 317 3.39 7.18 -21.36
N PRO A 318 3.57 6.85 -22.64
CA PRO A 318 4.82 6.28 -23.14
C PRO A 318 6.07 7.06 -22.73
N LEU A 319 6.03 8.40 -22.74
CA LEU A 319 7.15 9.23 -22.29
C LEU A 319 7.53 8.93 -20.83
N SER A 320 6.56 8.86 -19.93
CA SER A 320 6.80 8.51 -18.52
C SER A 320 7.47 7.14 -18.37
N LYS A 321 7.11 6.18 -19.21
CA LYS A 321 7.72 4.84 -19.25
C LYS A 321 9.15 4.90 -19.73
N GLU A 322 9.42 5.60 -20.84
CA GLU A 322 10.77 5.79 -21.39
C GLU A 322 11.69 6.43 -20.36
N VAL A 323 11.26 7.52 -19.73
CA VAL A 323 12.03 8.23 -18.70
C VAL A 323 12.27 7.32 -17.48
N SER A 324 11.25 6.61 -17.01
CA SER A 324 11.40 5.69 -15.87
C SER A 324 12.34 4.52 -16.20
N THR A 325 12.28 3.97 -17.40
CA THR A 325 13.19 2.91 -17.85
C THR A 325 14.63 3.42 -17.92
N TYR A 326 14.86 4.60 -18.50
CA TYR A 326 16.19 5.21 -18.56
C TYR A 326 16.79 5.40 -17.16
N ILE A 327 15.99 5.90 -16.22
CA ILE A 327 16.41 6.08 -14.83
C ILE A 327 16.78 4.74 -14.18
N LEU A 328 15.97 3.70 -14.37
CA LEU A 328 16.28 2.37 -13.85
C LEU A 328 17.56 1.78 -14.47
N GLU A 329 17.76 1.94 -15.77
CA GLU A 329 18.97 1.47 -16.45
C GLU A 329 20.23 2.16 -15.90
N LYS A 330 20.12 3.45 -15.54
CA LYS A 330 21.22 4.20 -14.91
C LYS A 330 21.48 3.80 -13.46
N ILE A 331 20.42 3.65 -12.65
CA ILE A 331 20.55 3.25 -11.24
C ILE A 331 21.07 1.82 -11.10
N LEU A 332 20.56 0.91 -11.93
CA LEU A 332 20.93 -0.50 -11.89
C LEU A 332 22.20 -0.78 -12.71
N GLY A 333 22.62 0.16 -13.56
CA GLY A 333 23.87 0.08 -14.32
C GLY A 333 25.11 0.07 -13.42
N ASP A 334 26.28 -0.08 -14.02
CA ASP A 334 27.54 -0.22 -13.28
C ASP A 334 28.17 1.12 -12.83
N SER A 335 27.53 2.25 -13.12
CA SER A 335 27.97 3.60 -12.71
C SER A 335 27.89 3.81 -11.19
N GLU A 336 28.71 4.72 -10.66
CA GLU A 336 28.60 5.14 -9.26
C GLU A 336 27.27 5.87 -9.00
N PRO A 337 26.67 5.75 -7.80
CA PRO A 337 25.35 6.32 -7.51
C PRO A 337 25.28 7.84 -7.75
N GLU A 338 26.30 8.60 -7.36
CA GLU A 338 26.31 10.05 -7.52
C GLU A 338 26.41 10.49 -8.98
N GLU A 339 27.26 9.82 -9.77
CA GLU A 339 27.39 10.07 -11.21
C GLU A 339 26.07 9.74 -11.92
N ALA A 340 25.48 8.59 -11.62
CA ALA A 340 24.19 8.19 -12.17
C ALA A 340 23.08 9.21 -11.83
N LEU A 341 23.04 9.72 -10.59
CA LEU A 341 22.07 10.74 -10.18
C LEU A 341 22.27 12.06 -10.94
N ASN A 342 23.50 12.51 -11.14
CA ASN A 342 23.79 13.73 -11.90
C ASN A 342 23.35 13.60 -13.37
N GLU A 343 23.63 12.47 -14.01
CA GLU A 343 23.14 12.19 -15.38
C GLU A 343 21.61 12.17 -15.44
N ILE A 344 20.95 11.58 -14.43
CA ILE A 344 19.49 11.57 -14.32
C ILE A 344 18.95 13.00 -14.24
N TYR A 345 19.52 13.86 -13.39
CA TYR A 345 19.07 15.24 -13.25
C TYR A 345 19.21 16.04 -14.57
N GLN A 346 20.35 15.91 -15.26
CA GLN A 346 20.56 16.52 -16.57
C GLN A 346 19.57 16.02 -17.63
N TYR A 347 19.29 14.72 -17.63
CA TYR A 347 18.30 14.13 -18.51
C TYR A 347 16.89 14.66 -18.25
N LEU A 348 16.51 14.83 -16.98
CA LEU A 348 15.21 15.38 -16.59
C LEU A 348 15.06 16.85 -16.97
N GLU A 349 16.12 17.64 -16.83
CA GLU A 349 16.15 19.04 -17.29
C GLU A 349 15.93 19.13 -18.80
N LYS A 350 16.58 18.27 -19.58
CA LYS A 350 16.38 18.19 -21.03
C LYS A 350 14.93 17.82 -21.38
N ILE A 351 14.37 16.80 -20.74
CA ILE A 351 12.99 16.38 -20.97
C ILE A 351 11.99 17.48 -20.58
N SER A 352 12.26 18.23 -19.49
CA SER A 352 11.43 19.37 -19.08
C SER A 352 11.42 20.47 -20.15
N SER A 353 12.60 20.83 -20.67
CA SER A 353 12.73 21.81 -21.76
C SER A 353 12.06 21.34 -23.04
N ASP A 354 12.30 20.11 -23.48
CA ASP A 354 11.71 19.54 -24.70
C ASP A 354 10.17 19.47 -24.61
N LEU A 355 9.62 19.21 -23.42
CA LEU A 355 8.18 19.17 -23.22
C LEU A 355 7.56 20.58 -23.20
N LYS A 356 8.21 21.56 -22.56
CA LYS A 356 7.76 22.96 -22.54
C LYS A 356 7.82 23.60 -23.93
N GLU A 357 8.83 23.24 -24.72
CA GLU A 357 9.00 23.69 -26.11
C GLU A 357 8.15 22.91 -27.13
N ASN A 358 7.33 21.95 -26.67
CA ASN A 358 6.49 21.08 -27.51
C ASN A 358 7.27 20.28 -28.58
N LYS A 359 8.55 19.96 -28.32
CA LYS A 359 9.38 19.11 -29.20
C LYS A 359 9.02 17.63 -29.11
N ILE A 360 8.33 17.21 -28.05
CA ILE A 360 7.96 15.81 -27.81
C ILE A 360 6.72 15.43 -28.64
N PRO A 361 6.78 14.34 -29.44
CA PRO A 361 5.62 13.87 -30.21
C PRO A 361 4.40 13.55 -29.34
N MET A 362 3.22 14.04 -29.73
CA MET A 362 1.96 13.84 -29.02
C MET A 362 1.61 12.36 -28.79
N VAL A 363 2.04 11.47 -29.69
CA VAL A 363 1.85 10.01 -29.56
C VAL A 363 2.53 9.46 -28.30
N LYS A 364 3.63 10.08 -27.83
CA LYS A 364 4.31 9.71 -26.59
C LYS A 364 3.60 10.20 -25.33
N LEU A 365 2.64 11.11 -25.46
CA LEU A 365 1.87 11.69 -24.36
C LEU A 365 0.50 11.02 -24.17
N LYS A 366 0.14 10.04 -25.01
CA LYS A 366 -1.15 9.34 -24.91
C LYS A 366 -1.30 8.57 -23.59
N ILE A 367 -2.48 8.69 -22.98
CA ILE A 367 -2.88 7.96 -21.77
C ILE A 367 -3.99 6.98 -22.13
N ASN A 368 -3.93 5.76 -21.60
CA ASN A 368 -4.92 4.71 -21.87
C ASN A 368 -5.66 4.29 -20.60
N THR A 369 -6.98 4.41 -20.59
CA THR A 369 -7.82 4.01 -19.45
C THR A 369 -8.96 3.12 -19.92
N LYS A 370 -9.14 1.97 -19.26
CA LYS A 370 -10.25 1.05 -19.54
C LYS A 370 -11.49 1.46 -18.75
N LEU A 371 -12.63 1.58 -19.43
CA LEU A 371 -13.91 1.81 -18.80
C LEU A 371 -14.48 0.48 -18.28
N SER A 372 -14.79 0.38 -16.99
CA SER A 372 -15.51 -0.75 -16.38
C SER A 372 -17.03 -0.71 -16.58
N LYS A 373 -17.61 0.49 -16.68
CA LYS A 373 -19.06 0.75 -16.88
C LYS A 373 -19.28 1.55 -18.16
N ALA A 374 -20.54 1.68 -18.59
CA ALA A 374 -20.91 2.63 -19.63
C ALA A 374 -20.63 4.08 -19.16
N PRO A 375 -20.21 5.00 -20.05
CA PRO A 375 -19.81 6.37 -19.67
C PRO A 375 -20.82 7.13 -18.80
N HIS A 376 -22.12 6.94 -19.05
CA HIS A 376 -23.21 7.62 -18.34
C HIS A 376 -23.42 7.13 -16.89
N LEU A 377 -22.97 5.90 -16.59
CA LEU A 377 -23.19 5.24 -15.30
C LEU A 377 -22.06 5.52 -14.29
N TYR A 378 -21.10 6.38 -14.63
CA TYR A 378 -20.01 6.73 -13.72
C TYR A 378 -20.41 7.83 -12.74
N PRO A 379 -20.42 7.54 -11.42
CA PRO A 379 -20.58 8.57 -10.41
C PRO A 379 -19.36 9.49 -10.43
N GLY A 380 -19.56 10.80 -10.60
CA GLY A 380 -18.48 11.76 -10.72
C GLY A 380 -17.79 11.79 -12.08
N GLY A 381 -18.45 11.35 -13.17
CA GLY A 381 -17.90 11.33 -14.53
C GLY A 381 -17.35 12.67 -15.03
N LYS A 382 -17.79 13.81 -14.48
CA LYS A 382 -17.25 15.15 -14.75
C LYS A 382 -15.77 15.30 -14.35
N SER A 383 -15.34 14.61 -13.29
CA SER A 383 -13.96 14.66 -12.77
C SER A 383 -13.00 13.64 -13.41
N MET A 384 -13.50 12.78 -14.31
CA MET A 384 -12.73 11.70 -14.90
C MET A 384 -12.37 11.99 -16.37
N PRO A 385 -11.09 12.20 -16.70
CA PRO A 385 -10.64 12.46 -18.07
C PRO A 385 -11.15 11.46 -19.12
N ALA A 386 -11.04 10.17 -18.82
CA ALA A 386 -11.45 9.10 -19.73
C ALA A 386 -12.97 9.07 -19.99
N VAL A 387 -13.78 9.45 -18.99
CA VAL A 387 -15.23 9.50 -19.11
C VAL A 387 -15.66 10.72 -19.92
N GLN A 388 -15.05 11.88 -19.70
CA GLN A 388 -15.32 13.08 -20.49
C GLN A 388 -15.01 12.87 -21.98
N VAL A 389 -13.87 12.25 -22.29
CA VAL A 389 -13.52 11.90 -23.67
C VAL A 389 -14.53 10.90 -24.25
N ALA A 390 -14.94 9.89 -23.49
CA ALA A 390 -15.94 8.93 -23.95
C ALA A 390 -17.31 9.59 -24.21
N LEU A 391 -17.76 10.50 -23.35
CA LEU A 391 -19.02 11.22 -23.54
C LEU A 391 -18.97 12.11 -24.79
N ARG A 392 -17.84 12.78 -25.09
CA ARG A 392 -17.70 13.54 -26.33
C ARG A 392 -17.72 12.67 -27.58
N LEU A 393 -17.03 11.53 -27.56
CA LEU A 393 -17.03 10.60 -28.68
C LEU A 393 -18.42 9.97 -28.91
N LEU A 394 -19.20 9.75 -27.85
CA LEU A 394 -20.60 9.34 -27.94
C LEU A 394 -21.47 10.43 -28.61
N ASN A 395 -21.27 11.70 -28.25
CA ASN A 395 -21.95 12.82 -28.89
C ASN A 395 -21.57 12.98 -30.37
N GLN A 396 -20.38 12.54 -30.77
CA GLN A 396 -19.93 12.43 -32.17
C GLN A 396 -20.48 11.19 -32.90
N GLY A 397 -21.36 10.40 -32.27
CA GLY A 397 -21.96 9.20 -32.85
C GLY A 397 -21.11 7.93 -32.78
N LYS A 398 -19.98 7.92 -32.05
CA LYS A 398 -19.18 6.70 -31.87
C LYS A 398 -19.75 5.81 -30.77
N ILE A 399 -19.78 4.50 -31.03
CA ILE A 399 -20.30 3.51 -30.08
C ILE A 399 -19.21 3.15 -29.05
N ILE A 400 -19.45 3.45 -27.78
CA ILE A 400 -18.55 3.09 -26.65
C ILE A 400 -19.30 2.19 -25.67
N LYS A 401 -18.72 1.03 -25.37
CA LYS A 401 -19.31 0.03 -24.46
C LYS A 401 -18.48 -0.11 -23.18
N ALA A 402 -19.07 -0.73 -22.16
CA ALA A 402 -18.31 -1.18 -21.01
C ALA A 402 -17.20 -2.14 -21.45
N GLY A 403 -15.98 -1.91 -20.96
CA GLY A 403 -14.78 -2.63 -21.36
C GLY A 403 -13.92 -1.93 -22.42
N SER A 404 -14.43 -0.89 -23.09
CA SER A 404 -13.65 -0.10 -24.06
C SER A 404 -12.45 0.60 -23.42
N VAL A 405 -11.35 0.69 -24.16
CA VAL A 405 -10.13 1.42 -23.75
C VAL A 405 -10.13 2.79 -24.42
N MET A 406 -10.12 3.84 -23.61
CA MET A 406 -10.07 5.22 -24.07
C MET A 406 -8.62 5.68 -24.16
N THR A 407 -8.25 6.26 -25.30
CA THR A 407 -6.93 6.86 -25.54
C THR A 407 -7.08 8.38 -25.64
N PHE A 408 -6.43 9.13 -24.77
CA PHE A 408 -6.57 10.59 -24.70
C PHE A 408 -5.27 11.30 -24.31
N ILE A 409 -5.23 12.60 -24.51
CA ILE A 409 -4.15 13.52 -24.13
C ILE A 409 -4.77 14.63 -23.28
N ILE A 410 -4.09 15.06 -22.23
CA ILE A 410 -4.44 16.28 -21.49
C ILE A 410 -3.85 17.49 -22.21
N THR A 411 -4.71 18.41 -22.63
CA THR A 411 -4.32 19.62 -23.35
C THR A 411 -4.31 20.81 -22.42
N ASP A 412 -3.56 21.85 -22.79
CA ASP A 412 -3.67 23.14 -22.12
C ASP A 412 -5.03 23.78 -22.45
N ALA A 413 -5.59 24.53 -21.49
CA ALA A 413 -6.87 25.25 -21.68
C ALA A 413 -6.68 26.64 -22.32
N GLY A 414 -5.45 27.09 -22.55
CA GLY A 414 -5.19 28.49 -22.87
C GLY A 414 -5.44 29.38 -21.65
N MET A 415 -5.66 30.69 -21.89
CA MET A 415 -5.74 31.77 -20.87
C MET A 415 -6.89 31.63 -19.83
N GLU A 416 -7.62 30.53 -19.78
CA GLU A 416 -8.67 30.28 -18.78
C GLU A 416 -8.11 29.49 -17.59
N ASN A 417 -7.56 30.21 -16.61
CA ASN A 417 -7.14 29.64 -15.34
C ASN A 417 -8.32 29.00 -14.59
N GLY A 418 -8.27 27.68 -14.35
CA GLY A 418 -9.18 26.98 -13.44
C GLY A 418 -10.02 25.83 -14.02
N VAL A 419 -9.91 25.54 -15.32
CA VAL A 419 -10.67 24.42 -15.93
C VAL A 419 -10.18 23.06 -15.39
N PRO A 420 -11.08 22.17 -14.92
CA PRO A 420 -10.71 20.85 -14.41
C PRO A 420 -9.94 20.01 -15.44
N VAL A 421 -8.92 19.28 -15.00
CA VAL A 421 -8.07 18.39 -15.85
C VAL A 421 -8.92 17.45 -16.72
N ALA A 422 -10.04 16.97 -16.19
CA ALA A 422 -10.94 16.07 -16.90
C ALA A 422 -11.59 16.71 -18.13
N GLU A 423 -11.94 17.99 -18.05
CA GLU A 423 -12.52 18.72 -19.17
C GLU A 423 -11.46 19.08 -20.22
N ARG A 424 -10.20 19.18 -19.82
CA ARG A 424 -9.05 19.40 -20.71
C ARG A 424 -8.56 18.14 -21.44
N ALA A 425 -9.11 16.97 -21.11
CA ALA A 425 -8.77 15.75 -21.84
C ALA A 425 -9.37 15.78 -23.26
N ARG A 426 -8.61 15.38 -24.28
CA ARG A 426 -9.05 15.28 -25.69
C ARG A 426 -8.70 13.92 -26.28
N ALA A 427 -9.51 13.44 -27.22
CA ALA A 427 -9.20 12.17 -27.89
C ALA A 427 -7.97 12.32 -28.78
N LEU A 428 -7.16 11.26 -28.92
CA LEU A 428 -5.95 11.31 -29.76
C LEU A 428 -6.27 11.69 -31.22
N SER A 429 -7.41 11.25 -31.75
CA SER A 429 -7.86 11.60 -33.11
C SER A 429 -8.22 13.07 -33.28
N GLU A 430 -8.68 13.74 -32.23
CA GLU A 430 -9.03 15.17 -32.26
C GLU A 430 -7.74 16.00 -32.29
N VAL A 431 -6.78 15.63 -31.44
CA VAL A 431 -5.52 16.37 -31.28
C VAL A 431 -4.61 16.22 -32.51
N LEU A 432 -4.61 15.06 -33.18
CA LEU A 432 -3.81 14.81 -34.40
C LEU A 432 -4.46 15.33 -35.69
N SER A 433 -5.64 15.95 -35.63
CA SER A 433 -6.31 16.48 -36.81
C SER A 433 -5.57 17.72 -37.36
N LYS A 434 -5.56 17.92 -38.69
CA LYS A 434 -4.82 19.00 -39.36
C LYS A 434 -5.25 20.42 -38.93
N ASN A 435 -6.44 20.57 -38.36
CA ASN A 435 -7.01 21.85 -37.91
C ASN A 435 -7.03 21.98 -36.37
N SER A 436 -6.20 21.20 -35.66
CA SER A 436 -6.15 21.21 -34.20
C SER A 436 -5.22 22.29 -33.68
N GLU A 437 -5.75 23.20 -32.86
CA GLU A 437 -4.95 24.19 -32.09
C GLU A 437 -4.53 23.66 -30.71
N TYR A 438 -4.88 22.41 -30.38
CA TYR A 438 -4.65 21.85 -29.05
C TYR A 438 -3.17 21.54 -28.80
N LYS A 439 -2.59 22.18 -27.78
CA LYS A 439 -1.24 21.90 -27.25
C LYS A 439 -1.33 21.04 -25.99
N PRO A 440 -0.36 20.14 -25.73
CA PRO A 440 -0.32 19.37 -24.49
C PRO A 440 0.00 20.27 -23.28
N ASP A 441 -0.60 19.97 -22.13
CA ASP A 441 -0.28 20.67 -20.88
C ASP A 441 1.02 20.13 -20.28
N ALA A 442 2.14 20.82 -20.53
CA ALA A 442 3.45 20.43 -20.05
C ALA A 442 3.50 20.26 -18.52
N MET A 443 2.86 21.16 -17.75
CA MET A 443 2.90 21.11 -16.28
C MET A 443 2.20 19.88 -15.73
N TYR A 444 1.06 19.50 -16.30
CA TYR A 444 0.36 18.28 -15.91
C TYR A 444 1.24 17.04 -16.12
N TYR A 445 1.91 16.92 -17.27
CA TYR A 445 2.77 15.77 -17.55
C TYR A 445 4.03 15.77 -16.66
N LEU A 446 4.66 16.92 -16.43
CA LEU A 446 5.82 17.02 -15.53
C LEU A 446 5.44 16.60 -14.11
N GLU A 447 4.36 17.13 -13.56
CA GLU A 447 3.97 16.86 -12.16
C GLU A 447 3.35 15.47 -11.98
N LYS A 448 2.33 15.13 -12.76
CA LYS A 448 1.52 13.91 -12.51
C LYS A 448 2.05 12.67 -13.23
N GLN A 449 2.72 12.83 -14.37
CA GLN A 449 3.16 11.70 -15.19
C GLN A 449 4.66 11.41 -15.02
N ILE A 450 5.51 12.42 -14.80
CA ILE A 450 6.97 12.26 -14.74
C ILE A 450 7.47 12.30 -13.28
N PHE A 451 7.19 13.37 -12.54
CA PHE A 451 7.69 13.54 -11.17
C PHE A 451 7.18 12.43 -10.22
N ALA A 452 5.87 12.18 -10.17
CA ALA A 452 5.28 11.21 -9.25
C ALA A 452 5.83 9.76 -9.35
N PRO A 453 6.09 9.17 -10.53
CA PRO A 453 6.76 7.86 -10.60
C PRO A 453 8.26 7.95 -10.27
N ILE A 454 8.96 9.01 -10.66
CA ILE A 454 10.39 9.14 -10.42
C ILE A 454 10.70 9.38 -8.95
N GLU A 455 9.95 10.24 -8.29
CA GLU A 455 10.04 10.50 -6.84
C GLU A 455 10.00 9.17 -6.08
N ARG A 456 9.05 8.28 -6.42
CA ARG A 456 8.91 6.96 -5.79
C ARG A 456 10.08 6.02 -6.09
N LEU A 457 10.70 6.11 -7.27
CA LEU A 457 11.88 5.31 -7.59
C LEU A 457 13.11 5.78 -6.82
N LEU A 458 13.27 7.10 -6.68
CA LEU A 458 14.46 7.70 -6.09
C LEU A 458 14.38 7.82 -4.56
N GLU A 459 13.19 7.85 -3.95
CA GLU A 459 12.95 8.11 -2.50
C GLU A 459 13.87 7.32 -1.53
N LYS A 460 14.30 6.11 -1.91
CA LYS A 460 15.11 5.21 -1.08
C LYS A 460 16.51 4.96 -1.62
N ILE A 461 16.96 5.81 -2.54
CA ILE A 461 18.32 5.80 -3.05
C ILE A 461 19.12 6.84 -2.27
N GLU A 462 20.26 6.41 -1.74
CA GLU A 462 21.20 7.27 -1.02
C GLU A 462 21.68 8.41 -1.93
N GLY A 463 21.70 9.64 -1.40
CA GLY A 463 22.09 10.84 -2.15
C GLY A 463 20.98 11.48 -3.01
N SER A 464 19.77 10.90 -3.06
CA SER A 464 18.65 11.53 -3.77
C SER A 464 18.04 12.67 -2.96
N ASP A 465 17.84 13.83 -3.61
CA ASP A 465 17.13 14.97 -3.03
C ASP A 465 15.86 15.27 -3.85
N VAL A 466 14.71 15.24 -3.17
CA VAL A 466 13.40 15.54 -3.74
C VAL A 466 13.31 17.00 -4.20
N VAL A 467 13.98 17.91 -3.50
CA VAL A 467 14.01 19.34 -3.86
C VAL A 467 14.80 19.52 -5.16
N ARG A 468 15.97 18.89 -5.25
CA ARG A 468 16.76 18.87 -6.48
C ARG A 468 15.99 18.24 -7.65
N LEU A 469 15.29 17.14 -7.42
CA LEU A 469 14.42 16.51 -8.44
C LEU A 469 13.31 17.45 -8.93
N ALA A 470 12.64 18.16 -8.02
CA ALA A 470 11.60 19.12 -8.37
C ALA A 470 12.18 20.29 -9.18
N ASN A 471 13.35 20.80 -8.79
CA ASN A 471 14.06 21.86 -9.49
C ASN A 471 14.46 21.45 -10.91
N SER A 472 14.98 20.23 -11.11
CA SER A 472 15.36 19.73 -12.43
C SER A 472 14.16 19.60 -13.40
N LEU A 473 12.95 19.41 -12.89
CA LEU A 473 11.74 19.46 -13.72
C LEU A 473 11.15 20.88 -13.85
N GLY A 474 11.69 21.87 -13.14
CA GLY A 474 11.19 23.23 -13.09
C GLY A 474 9.85 23.37 -12.37
N LEU A 475 9.65 22.56 -11.32
CA LEU A 475 8.49 22.62 -10.42
C LEU A 475 8.81 23.51 -9.21
N ASP A 476 7.78 24.09 -8.57
CA ASP A 476 7.93 24.97 -7.41
C ASP A 476 8.43 24.20 -6.16
N SER A 477 9.72 24.36 -5.84
CA SER A 477 10.45 23.68 -4.77
C SER A 477 9.85 23.87 -3.38
N ARG A 478 9.26 25.04 -3.10
CA ARG A 478 8.67 25.36 -1.78
C ARG A 478 7.52 24.42 -1.41
N ARG A 479 6.76 23.94 -2.40
CA ARG A 479 5.66 22.99 -2.17
C ARG A 479 6.16 21.62 -1.75
N TYR A 480 7.31 21.21 -2.26
CA TYR A 480 7.88 19.88 -2.03
C TYR A 480 8.80 19.84 -0.81
N GLU A 481 9.43 20.94 -0.43
CA GLU A 481 10.16 21.06 0.84
C GLU A 481 9.28 20.78 2.07
N ALA A 482 8.06 21.34 2.09
CA ALA A 482 7.11 21.08 3.17
C ALA A 482 6.68 19.61 3.24
N ARG A 483 6.64 18.92 2.08
CA ARG A 483 6.26 17.51 1.96
C ARG A 483 7.41 16.57 2.34
N ALA A 484 8.64 16.88 1.96
CA ALA A 484 9.83 16.12 2.32
C ALA A 484 10.09 16.13 3.84
N ARG A 485 9.81 17.27 4.50
CA ARG A 485 9.87 17.39 5.98
C ARG A 485 8.83 16.52 6.70
N PHE A 486 7.67 16.28 6.08
CA PHE A 486 6.59 15.48 6.65
C PHE A 486 6.82 13.96 6.50
N ASN A 487 7.52 13.53 5.45
CA ASN A 487 7.84 12.11 5.23
C ASN A 487 9.03 11.61 6.06
N SER A 488 10.01 12.48 6.37
CA SER A 488 11.17 12.11 7.21
C SER A 488 10.80 11.80 8.67
N SER A 489 9.65 12.28 9.17
CA SER A 489 9.15 11.91 10.50
C SER A 489 8.40 10.57 10.55
N ASN A 490 8.14 9.93 9.40
CA ASN A 490 7.35 8.70 9.25
C ASN A 490 8.14 7.52 8.67
N THR A 491 9.48 7.59 8.64
CA THR A 491 10.34 6.47 8.23
C THR A 491 10.21 5.31 9.22
N SER A 492 9.36 4.36 8.83
CA SER A 492 9.03 3.10 9.51
C SER A 492 10.20 2.14 9.80
N ASN A 493 11.46 2.51 9.50
CA ASN A 493 12.64 1.66 9.70
C ASN A 493 13.62 2.17 10.78
N GLU A 494 13.36 3.32 11.41
CA GLU A 494 14.12 3.69 12.62
C GLU A 494 13.37 3.17 13.86
N LEU A 495 14.12 2.55 14.78
CA LEU A 495 13.68 2.30 16.15
C LEU A 495 13.13 3.60 16.71
N GLN A 496 11.80 3.76 16.73
CA GLN A 496 11.22 4.98 17.28
C GLN A 496 11.58 5.00 18.78
N PRO A 497 12.24 6.07 19.26
CA PRO A 497 12.48 6.21 20.68
C PRO A 497 11.15 6.09 21.41
N LEU A 498 11.12 5.33 22.51
CA LEU A 498 9.93 5.18 23.34
C LEU A 498 9.36 6.57 23.60
N GLU A 499 8.03 6.76 23.51
CA GLU A 499 7.46 8.10 23.63
C GLU A 499 7.89 8.82 24.92
N SER A 500 8.23 8.08 25.98
CA SER A 500 8.80 8.57 27.24
C SER A 500 10.18 9.22 27.13
N THR A 501 10.93 8.92 26.07
CA THR A 501 12.33 9.37 25.84
C THR A 501 12.42 10.56 24.87
N ILE A 502 11.31 10.95 24.23
CA ILE A 502 11.26 12.10 23.32
C ILE A 502 11.35 13.40 24.13
N SER A 503 12.21 14.33 23.69
CA SER A 503 12.36 15.63 24.35
C SER A 503 11.08 16.48 24.25
N ASP A 504 10.77 17.29 25.27
CA ASP A 504 9.58 18.17 25.26
C ASP A 504 9.63 19.16 24.07
N SER A 505 10.83 19.58 23.63
CA SER A 505 11.03 20.41 22.43
C SER A 505 10.61 19.74 21.11
N GLU A 506 10.77 18.42 21.01
CA GLU A 506 10.32 17.64 19.85
C GLU A 506 8.85 17.28 19.97
N ARG A 507 8.41 16.88 21.17
CA ARG A 507 7.03 16.47 21.45
C ARG A 507 6.03 17.59 21.17
N PHE A 508 6.36 18.83 21.56
CA PHE A 508 5.47 19.99 21.43
C PHE A 508 5.76 20.84 20.18
N ARG A 509 6.61 20.38 19.26
CA ARG A 509 7.01 21.13 18.05
C ARG A 509 5.83 21.59 17.20
N GLU A 510 4.78 20.76 17.11
CA GLU A 510 3.56 21.06 16.35
C GLU A 510 2.43 21.65 17.20
N SER A 511 2.64 21.84 18.51
CA SER A 511 1.63 22.36 19.42
C SER A 511 1.45 23.88 19.23
N LYS A 512 0.20 24.34 19.31
CA LYS A 512 -0.13 25.76 19.22
C LYS A 512 0.03 26.44 20.57
N PHE A 513 0.57 27.66 20.56
CA PHE A 513 0.69 28.49 21.75
C PHE A 513 -0.67 28.84 22.36
N LEU A 514 -0.70 28.97 23.69
CA LEU A 514 -1.84 29.54 24.39
C LEU A 514 -1.84 31.06 24.15
N LYS A 515 -2.87 31.57 23.44
CA LYS A 515 -3.07 33.02 23.28
C LYS A 515 -3.98 33.53 24.37
N LEU A 516 -3.50 34.51 25.14
CA LEU A 516 -4.27 35.19 26.17
C LEU A 516 -4.67 36.57 25.70
N ASN A 517 -5.94 36.91 25.91
CA ASN A 517 -6.52 38.21 25.59
C ASN A 517 -6.71 39.00 26.89
N CYS A 518 -6.15 40.20 26.93
CA CYS A 518 -6.35 41.14 28.02
C CYS A 518 -7.63 41.98 27.81
N SER A 519 -8.15 42.56 28.90
CA SER A 519 -9.31 43.46 28.84
C SER A 519 -9.06 44.76 28.06
N CYS A 520 -7.80 45.13 27.81
CA CYS A 520 -7.45 46.29 26.96
C CYS A 520 -7.47 45.99 25.45
N GLY A 521 -7.74 44.74 25.04
CA GLY A 521 -7.72 44.31 23.64
C GLY A 521 -6.39 43.73 23.16
N SER A 522 -5.32 43.78 23.96
CA SER A 522 -4.04 43.16 23.63
C SER A 522 -4.14 41.63 23.67
N SER A 523 -3.55 40.94 22.68
CA SER A 523 -3.44 39.48 22.64
C SER A 523 -1.97 39.09 22.59
N PHE A 524 -1.52 38.20 23.47
CA PHE A 524 -0.12 37.76 23.54
C PHE A 524 0.02 36.24 23.65
N LYS A 525 1.17 35.72 23.24
CA LYS A 525 1.47 34.27 23.34
C LYS A 525 2.04 33.98 24.73
N PHE A 526 1.36 33.14 25.50
CA PHE A 526 1.80 32.73 26.83
C PHE A 526 2.72 31.51 26.76
N GLY A 527 3.91 31.65 27.34
CA GLY A 527 4.97 30.64 27.37
C GLY A 527 5.38 30.20 28.79
N GLY A 528 4.55 30.45 29.81
CA GLY A 528 4.81 30.08 31.21
C GLY A 528 5.46 31.19 32.04
N LEU A 529 6.24 30.79 33.05
CA LEU A 529 6.90 31.68 34.03
C LEU A 529 8.02 32.57 33.45
N MET A 530 8.41 32.33 32.20
CA MET A 530 9.44 33.14 31.53
C MET A 530 8.87 34.51 31.17
N ALA A 531 9.65 35.58 31.41
CA ALA A 531 9.31 36.93 30.97
C ALA A 531 9.28 36.99 29.43
N SER A 532 8.30 37.70 28.87
CA SER A 532 8.19 37.99 27.43
C SER A 532 8.09 39.50 27.24
N GLY A 533 8.39 40.01 26.04
CA GLY A 533 8.18 41.42 25.71
C GLY A 533 6.72 41.87 25.77
N GLU A 534 5.76 40.94 25.83
CA GLU A 534 4.32 41.22 25.80
C GLU A 534 3.62 41.02 27.16
N TYR A 535 4.21 40.25 28.08
CA TYR A 535 3.65 39.96 29.41
C TYR A 535 4.74 39.69 30.45
N GLN A 536 4.41 39.96 31.72
CA GLN A 536 5.26 39.66 32.86
C GLN A 536 4.47 38.90 33.93
N VAL A 537 5.06 37.82 34.46
CA VAL A 537 4.49 37.16 35.64
C VAL A 537 5.02 37.88 36.87
N VAL A 538 4.10 38.43 37.66
CA VAL A 538 4.39 39.10 38.94
C VAL A 538 3.83 38.27 40.09
N PHE A 539 4.11 38.70 41.32
CA PHE A 539 3.61 38.04 42.55
C PHE A 539 2.09 37.86 42.57
N SER A 540 1.35 38.83 42.02
CA SER A 540 -0.12 38.84 41.98
C SER A 540 -0.72 38.17 40.73
N GLY A 541 0.08 37.50 39.90
CA GLY A 541 -0.38 36.79 38.70
C GLY A 541 0.23 37.31 37.41
N ILE A 542 -0.47 37.10 36.29
CA ILE A 542 0.01 37.47 34.95
C ILE A 542 -0.37 38.92 34.67
N LYS A 543 0.63 39.82 34.55
CA LYS A 543 0.48 41.25 34.23
C LYS A 543 0.68 41.47 32.73
N CYS A 544 -0.25 42.20 32.11
CA CYS A 544 -0.13 42.68 30.73
C CYS A 544 0.81 43.89 30.69
N LEU A 545 1.79 43.92 29.77
CA LEU A 545 2.72 45.05 29.67
C LEU A 545 2.14 46.28 28.95
N GLN A 546 1.02 46.15 28.25
CA GLN A 546 0.39 47.26 27.53
C GLN A 546 -0.56 48.10 28.40
N CYS A 547 -1.26 47.48 29.37
CA CYS A 547 -2.20 48.19 30.25
C CYS A 547 -1.90 48.01 31.73
N GLU A 548 -0.82 47.30 32.07
CA GLU A 548 -0.35 47.04 33.42
C GLU A 548 -1.33 46.32 34.36
N LYS A 549 -2.46 45.83 33.84
CA LYS A 549 -3.47 45.13 34.63
C LYS A 549 -3.13 43.65 34.77
N THR A 550 -3.29 43.11 35.98
CA THR A 550 -3.18 41.68 36.26
C THR A 550 -4.45 40.95 35.84
N MET A 551 -4.29 39.83 35.14
CA MET A 551 -5.40 38.98 34.71
C MET A 551 -5.99 38.24 35.90
N SER A 552 -7.32 38.21 36.00
CA SER A 552 -7.99 37.43 37.03
C SER A 552 -7.86 35.93 36.75
N THR A 553 -7.82 35.14 37.83
CA THR A 553 -7.87 33.66 37.78
C THR A 553 -9.00 33.16 36.88
N LEU A 554 -10.20 33.71 37.04
CA LEU A 554 -11.37 33.33 36.25
C LEU A 554 -11.21 33.63 34.75
N SER A 555 -10.59 34.76 34.40
CA SER A 555 -10.33 35.10 32.99
C SER A 555 -9.35 34.11 32.37
N LEU A 556 -8.29 33.74 33.10
CA LEU A 556 -7.28 32.79 32.64
C LEU A 556 -7.87 31.39 32.45
N THR A 557 -8.62 30.87 33.43
CA THR A 557 -9.23 29.54 33.35
C THR A 557 -10.30 29.46 32.27
N ALA A 558 -11.15 30.48 32.13
CA ALA A 558 -12.17 30.52 31.09
C ALA A 558 -11.56 30.59 29.68
N GLN A 559 -10.48 31.37 29.50
CA GLN A 559 -9.77 31.43 28.22
C GLN A 559 -9.06 30.11 27.90
N LEU A 560 -8.41 29.49 28.88
CA LEU A 560 -7.77 28.18 28.75
C LEU A 560 -8.78 27.10 28.35
N GLU A 561 -9.90 27.03 29.07
CA GLU A 561 -10.96 26.06 28.77
C GLU A 561 -11.56 26.29 27.38
N ARG A 562 -11.76 27.55 26.97
CA ARG A 562 -12.23 27.89 25.61
C ARG A 562 -11.27 27.35 24.55
N VAL A 563 -9.96 27.54 24.73
CA VAL A 563 -8.94 27.08 23.77
C VAL A 563 -8.89 25.56 23.74
N ILE A 564 -8.93 24.88 24.89
CA ILE A 564 -9.01 23.41 24.97
C ILE A 564 -10.23 22.89 24.19
N ARG A 565 -11.42 23.47 24.43
CA ARG A 565 -12.65 23.10 23.72
C ARG A 565 -12.56 23.33 22.21
N GLN A 566 -11.83 24.35 21.75
CA GLN A 566 -11.58 24.57 20.31
C GLN A 566 -10.72 23.46 19.69
N HIS A 567 -9.68 23.00 20.39
CA HIS A 567 -8.85 21.88 19.93
C HIS A 567 -9.62 20.55 19.94
N ILE A 568 -10.42 20.30 20.98
CA ILE A 568 -11.30 19.14 21.07
C ILE A 568 -12.34 19.17 19.93
N SER A 569 -12.97 20.32 19.67
CA SER A 569 -13.89 20.49 18.55
C SER A 569 -13.22 20.24 17.20
N SER A 570 -11.97 20.68 17.03
CA SER A 570 -11.19 20.42 15.80
C SER A 570 -10.90 18.94 15.59
N TYR A 571 -10.66 18.19 16.68
CA TYR A 571 -10.49 16.73 16.65
C TYR A 571 -11.80 16.03 16.28
N TYR A 572 -12.89 16.32 17.00
CA TYR A 572 -14.21 15.72 16.76
C TYR A 572 -14.87 16.17 15.46
N ALA A 573 -14.41 17.26 14.86
CA ALA A 573 -14.80 17.61 13.50
C ALA A 573 -14.45 16.49 12.50
N GLY A 574 -13.46 15.65 12.80
CA GLY A 574 -13.20 14.41 12.06
C GLY A 574 -12.76 14.65 10.62
N TRP A 575 -12.07 15.76 10.36
CA TRP A 575 -11.56 16.06 9.02
C TRP A 575 -10.45 15.09 8.65
N LEU A 576 -10.59 14.47 7.49
CA LEU A 576 -9.65 13.54 6.90
C LEU A 576 -9.04 14.14 5.64
N HIS A 577 -7.80 13.78 5.33
CA HIS A 577 -7.14 14.09 4.07
C HIS A 577 -6.55 12.81 3.45
N CYS A 578 -6.58 12.70 2.12
CA CYS A 578 -5.92 11.60 1.40
C CYS A 578 -4.46 11.94 1.05
N ASP A 579 -3.57 10.98 1.22
CA ASP A 579 -2.15 11.03 0.81
C ASP A 579 -1.91 11.00 -0.72
N GLU A 580 -2.72 10.25 -1.47
CA GLU A 580 -2.58 10.11 -2.93
C GLU A 580 -3.32 11.22 -3.69
N CYS A 581 -4.62 11.40 -3.43
CA CYS A 581 -5.46 12.30 -4.24
C CYS A 581 -5.74 13.66 -3.59
N GLY A 582 -5.28 13.90 -2.35
CA GLY A 582 -5.42 15.18 -1.67
C GLY A 582 -6.85 15.58 -1.26
N ILE A 583 -7.85 14.70 -1.41
CA ILE A 583 -9.23 15.03 -1.02
C ILE A 583 -9.34 15.24 0.49
N THR A 584 -10.03 16.31 0.89
CA THR A 584 -10.37 16.57 2.29
C THR A 584 -11.86 16.36 2.52
N THR A 585 -12.22 15.49 3.46
CA THR A 585 -13.63 15.17 3.75
C THR A 585 -13.82 14.79 5.22
N ARG A 586 -15.05 14.84 5.72
CA ARG A 586 -15.44 14.29 7.03
C ARG A 586 -16.03 12.89 6.93
N GLN A 587 -16.27 12.40 5.71
CA GLN A 587 -16.84 11.08 5.47
C GLN A 587 -15.76 10.00 5.56
N ILE A 588 -16.01 8.99 6.39
CA ILE A 588 -15.17 7.81 6.54
C ILE A 588 -15.66 6.73 5.57
N SER A 589 -14.72 6.01 4.96
CA SER A 589 -15.06 4.86 4.12
C SER A 589 -15.47 3.68 5.00
N VAL A 590 -16.52 2.95 4.58
CA VAL A 590 -16.87 1.63 5.16
C VAL A 590 -15.74 0.60 5.03
N TYR A 591 -14.76 0.85 4.15
CA TYR A 591 -13.54 0.03 4.02
C TYR A 591 -12.39 0.51 4.94
N GLY A 592 -12.71 1.22 6.03
CA GLY A 592 -11.75 1.73 7.01
C GLY A 592 -11.02 2.97 6.50
N ARG A 593 -9.68 2.96 6.57
CA ARG A 593 -8.84 4.12 6.20
C ARG A 593 -8.69 4.36 4.69
N ARG A 594 -9.48 3.68 3.86
CA ARG A 594 -9.38 3.83 2.41
C ARG A 594 -9.99 5.15 1.95
N CYS A 595 -9.33 5.82 1.01
CA CYS A 595 -9.86 7.03 0.40
C CYS A 595 -11.22 6.78 -0.27
N ILE A 596 -12.18 7.67 0.03
CA ILE A 596 -13.51 7.67 -0.60
C ILE A 596 -13.46 8.05 -2.09
N GLY A 597 -12.33 8.58 -2.55
CA GLY A 597 -12.14 9.11 -3.89
C GLY A 597 -13.00 10.35 -4.18
N MET A 598 -12.74 11.03 -5.28
CA MET A 598 -13.51 12.24 -5.68
C MET A 598 -15.00 11.95 -5.94
N SER A 599 -15.35 10.67 -6.14
CA SER A 599 -16.73 10.22 -6.37
C SER A 599 -17.48 9.83 -5.08
N GLY A 600 -16.81 9.81 -3.91
CA GLY A 600 -17.38 9.43 -2.62
C GLY A 600 -17.66 7.92 -2.44
N LYS A 601 -17.38 7.08 -3.44
CA LYS A 601 -17.71 5.63 -3.42
C LYS A 601 -16.54 4.70 -3.08
N ALA A 602 -15.44 5.23 -2.55
CA ALA A 602 -14.18 4.51 -2.31
C ALA A 602 -13.61 3.80 -3.56
N HIS A 603 -13.89 4.37 -4.73
CA HIS A 603 -13.44 3.90 -6.03
C HIS A 603 -12.67 4.99 -6.77
N GLY A 604 -11.54 4.63 -7.36
CA GLY A 604 -10.66 5.52 -8.13
C GLY A 604 -9.34 5.85 -7.43
N CYS A 605 -9.36 6.09 -6.13
CA CYS A 605 -8.16 6.33 -5.33
C CYS A 605 -7.89 5.15 -4.38
N LYS A 606 -6.61 4.77 -4.22
CA LYS A 606 -6.18 3.70 -3.29
C LYS A 606 -5.47 4.26 -2.06
N GLY A 607 -5.30 5.58 -2.00
CA GLY A 607 -4.67 6.29 -0.90
C GLY A 607 -5.36 6.06 0.43
N ILE A 608 -4.58 6.32 1.46
CA ILE A 608 -4.96 6.20 2.86
C ILE A 608 -5.43 7.58 3.33
N MET A 609 -6.55 7.59 4.05
CA MET A 609 -7.11 8.76 4.70
C MET A 609 -6.47 8.92 6.07
N HIS A 610 -5.90 10.10 6.31
CA HIS A 610 -5.29 10.49 7.58
C HIS A 610 -6.13 11.59 8.22
N TYR A 611 -6.24 11.59 9.55
CA TYR A 611 -6.88 12.69 10.26
C TYR A 611 -6.03 13.95 10.15
N LYS A 612 -6.65 15.06 9.73
CA LYS A 612 -6.01 16.37 9.68
C LYS A 612 -5.57 16.87 11.05
N TYR A 613 -6.30 16.46 12.09
CA TYR A 613 -5.94 16.71 13.48
C TYR A 613 -6.09 15.39 14.24
N SER A 614 -4.96 14.75 14.52
CA SER A 614 -4.93 13.41 15.12
C SER A 614 -5.21 13.44 16.62
N ASP A 615 -5.58 12.27 17.15
CA ASP A 615 -5.66 12.00 18.58
C ASP A 615 -4.30 12.26 19.29
N LYS A 616 -3.18 11.90 18.65
CA LYS A 616 -1.83 12.20 19.13
C LYS A 616 -1.57 13.70 19.25
N GLN A 617 -1.93 14.48 18.22
CA GLN A 617 -1.76 15.93 18.22
C GLN A 617 -2.61 16.60 19.30
N LEU A 618 -3.86 16.15 19.50
CA LEU A 618 -4.70 16.63 20.60
C LEU A 618 -4.07 16.31 21.96
N TYR A 619 -3.59 15.08 22.16
CA TYR A 619 -2.94 14.67 23.41
C TYR A 619 -1.68 15.49 23.71
N ASN A 620 -0.80 15.66 22.72
CA ASN A 620 0.40 16.49 22.85
C ASN A 620 0.05 17.96 23.12
N GLN A 621 -1.02 18.48 22.52
CA GLN A 621 -1.52 19.84 22.78
C GLN A 621 -1.98 20.03 24.23
N LEU A 622 -2.68 19.04 24.80
CA LEU A 622 -3.10 19.08 26.20
C LEU A 622 -1.90 18.96 27.14
N LEU A 623 -0.95 18.06 26.85
CA LEU A 623 0.31 17.98 27.60
C LEU A 623 1.13 19.26 27.52
N TYR A 624 1.13 19.94 26.37
CA TYR A 624 1.74 21.26 26.23
C TYR A 624 1.09 22.27 27.19
N PHE A 625 -0.26 22.34 27.21
CA PHE A 625 -0.96 23.22 28.14
C PHE A 625 -0.74 22.86 29.61
N ASP A 626 -0.60 21.58 29.96
CA ASP A 626 -0.23 21.17 31.31
C ASP A 626 1.19 21.65 31.66
N SER A 627 2.12 21.51 30.71
CA SER A 627 3.53 21.83 30.90
C SER A 627 3.79 23.33 31.11
N ILE A 628 3.10 24.23 30.41
CA ILE A 628 3.31 25.69 30.56
C ILE A 628 2.85 26.24 31.93
N PHE A 629 2.02 25.50 32.66
CA PHE A 629 1.62 25.80 34.03
C PHE A 629 2.35 24.93 35.06
N ASP A 630 3.34 24.11 34.65
CA ASP A 630 4.12 23.28 35.54
C ASP A 630 5.30 24.08 36.13
N VAL A 631 5.12 24.49 37.38
CA VAL A 631 6.08 25.30 38.11
C VAL A 631 7.40 24.56 38.36
N ASP A 632 7.34 23.26 38.67
CA ASP A 632 8.52 22.46 38.98
C ASP A 632 9.37 22.19 37.72
N LYS A 633 8.70 22.01 36.56
CA LYS A 633 9.39 21.97 35.25
C LYS A 633 10.00 23.32 34.86
N ALA A 634 9.33 24.42 35.18
CA ALA A 634 9.84 25.76 34.90
C ALA A 634 11.10 26.08 35.72
N ILE A 635 11.15 25.69 36.99
CA ILE A 635 12.34 25.81 37.86
C ILE A 635 13.55 25.09 37.25
N LYS A 636 13.34 23.87 36.76
CA LYS A 636 14.40 23.05 36.15
C LYS A 636 14.79 23.49 34.73
N ARG A 637 14.18 24.55 34.19
CA ARG A 637 14.36 25.05 32.80
C ARG A 637 14.19 23.95 31.73
N LEU A 638 13.40 22.92 32.05
CA LEU A 638 13.15 21.78 31.14
C LEU A 638 12.16 22.14 30.02
N LEU A 639 11.38 23.20 30.23
CA LEU A 639 10.60 23.87 29.19
C LEU A 639 11.53 24.79 28.41
N LYS A 640 12.07 24.30 27.28
CA LYS A 640 12.65 25.22 26.29
C LYS A 640 11.51 26.04 25.68
N PRO A 641 11.58 27.38 25.65
CA PRO A 641 10.55 28.18 24.99
C PRO A 641 10.47 27.77 23.52
N LEU A 642 9.26 27.44 23.05
CA LEU A 642 8.97 27.26 21.61
C LEU A 642 9.03 28.60 20.85
N VAL A 643 9.21 29.72 21.54
CA VAL A 643 9.51 31.00 20.92
C VAL A 643 10.99 30.98 20.53
N GLN A 644 11.28 30.57 19.29
CA GLN A 644 12.51 31.01 18.64
C GLN A 644 12.42 32.54 18.56
N PHE A 645 13.13 33.24 19.44
CA PHE A 645 13.47 34.62 19.16
C PHE A 645 14.36 34.59 17.93
N GLU A 646 13.93 35.20 16.83
CA GLU A 646 14.84 35.46 15.71
C GLU A 646 16.04 36.21 16.30
N GLU A 647 17.26 35.72 16.05
CA GLU A 647 18.51 36.21 16.66
C GLU A 647 18.79 37.71 16.41
N ASN A 648 17.93 38.40 15.64
CA ASN A 648 18.06 39.80 15.24
C ASN A 648 16.98 40.75 15.82
N SER A 649 16.17 40.37 16.81
CA SER A 649 15.25 41.33 17.45
C SER A 649 15.85 41.94 18.72
N GLU A 650 15.95 43.28 18.79
CA GLU A 650 16.45 44.06 19.95
C GLU A 650 15.64 43.88 21.26
N ASN A 651 14.64 42.98 21.29
CA ASN A 651 13.75 42.72 22.42
C ASN A 651 13.85 41.27 22.93
N LEU A 652 15.06 40.80 23.27
CA LEU A 652 15.16 39.57 24.08
C LEU A 652 14.69 39.87 25.52
N PRO A 653 13.77 39.07 26.08
CA PRO A 653 13.33 39.26 27.46
C PRO A 653 14.48 39.01 28.44
N LYS A 654 14.56 39.84 29.50
CA LYS A 654 15.53 39.66 30.58
C LYS A 654 15.39 38.25 31.18
N GLN A 655 16.49 37.49 31.17
CA GLN A 655 16.53 36.16 31.77
C GLN A 655 16.44 36.31 33.30
N LEU A 656 15.39 35.74 33.90
CA LEU A 656 15.19 35.76 35.35
C LEU A 656 16.31 34.99 36.06
N SER A 657 16.80 35.53 37.18
CA SER A 657 17.74 34.82 38.04
C SER A 657 17.06 33.58 38.67
N GLU A 658 17.85 32.61 39.11
CA GLU A 658 17.32 31.36 39.68
C GLU A 658 16.48 31.63 40.96
N GLY A 659 16.92 32.58 41.79
CA GLY A 659 16.19 33.01 42.99
C GLY A 659 14.87 33.74 42.70
N GLU A 660 14.85 34.63 41.70
CA GLU A 660 13.60 35.29 41.27
C GLU A 660 12.61 34.29 40.68
N LEU A 661 13.10 33.31 39.93
CA LEU A 661 12.27 32.30 39.31
C LEU A 661 11.67 31.35 40.35
N GLN A 662 12.44 30.94 41.37
CA GLN A 662 11.92 30.17 42.52
C GLN A 662 10.89 30.96 43.34
N ALA A 663 11.12 32.25 43.58
CA ALA A 663 10.19 33.10 44.30
C ALA A 663 8.86 33.27 43.55
N LEU A 664 8.91 33.55 42.23
CA LEU A 664 7.71 33.69 41.40
C LEU A 664 6.97 32.36 41.23
N ALA A 665 7.71 31.26 41.14
CA ALA A 665 7.19 29.90 41.09
C ALA A 665 6.32 29.56 42.30
N GLU A 666 6.84 29.72 43.52
CA GLU A 666 6.09 29.38 44.73
C GLU A 666 4.87 30.28 44.94
N GLN A 667 5.01 31.58 44.66
CA GLN A 667 3.93 32.55 44.76
C GLN A 667 2.77 32.26 43.80
N ASN A 668 3.08 31.86 42.56
CA ASN A 668 2.08 31.55 41.54
C ASN A 668 1.65 30.08 41.54
N ARG A 669 2.17 29.22 42.44
CA ARG A 669 1.89 27.77 42.49
C ARG A 669 0.39 27.49 42.59
N ILE A 670 -0.35 28.28 43.37
CA ILE A 670 -1.80 28.14 43.52
C ILE A 670 -2.52 28.48 42.20
N LEU A 671 -2.23 29.63 41.60
CA LEU A 671 -2.83 30.06 40.32
C LEU A 671 -2.56 29.03 39.21
N PHE A 672 -1.30 28.60 39.09
CA PHE A 672 -0.87 27.66 38.06
C PHE A 672 -1.44 26.26 38.32
N GLY A 673 -1.55 25.84 39.58
CA GLY A 673 -2.23 24.61 39.97
C GLY A 673 -3.71 24.60 39.57
N ILE A 674 -4.42 25.73 39.73
CA ILE A 674 -5.81 25.86 39.26
C ILE A 674 -5.90 25.69 37.74
N CYS A 675 -5.03 26.36 36.98
CA CYS A 675 -4.98 26.21 35.51
C CYS A 675 -4.63 24.77 35.10
N LYS A 676 -3.67 24.14 35.80
CA LYS A 676 -3.25 22.75 35.58
C LYS A 676 -4.41 21.77 35.84
N ASN A 677 -5.22 22.01 36.88
CA ASN A 677 -6.40 21.21 37.17
C ASN A 677 -7.46 21.27 36.06
N VAL A 678 -7.63 22.44 35.40
CA VAL A 678 -8.50 22.56 34.23
C VAL A 678 -8.01 21.66 33.09
N VAL A 679 -6.71 21.64 32.80
CA VAL A 679 -6.13 20.76 31.77
C VAL A 679 -6.25 19.29 32.17
N ASN A 680 -5.93 18.96 33.42
CA ASN A 680 -5.97 17.59 33.96
C ASN A 680 -7.36 16.95 33.90
N LYS A 681 -8.42 17.75 34.06
CA LYS A 681 -9.80 17.29 33.84
C LYS A 681 -9.95 16.66 32.46
N TYR A 682 -9.45 17.30 31.42
CA TYR A 682 -9.52 16.78 30.05
C TYR A 682 -8.48 15.69 29.74
N LEU A 683 -7.30 15.75 30.36
CA LEU A 683 -6.27 14.71 30.19
C LEU A 683 -6.67 13.37 30.82
N THR A 684 -7.45 13.39 31.91
CA THR A 684 -7.93 12.18 32.59
C THR A 684 -8.96 11.43 31.72
N ASP A 685 -9.80 12.16 31.00
CA ASP A 685 -10.76 11.60 30.04
C ASP A 685 -10.12 11.18 28.71
N CYS A 686 -8.81 11.43 28.52
CA CYS A 686 -8.12 11.11 27.27
C CYS A 686 -7.71 9.63 27.23
N GLY A 687 -8.31 8.86 26.33
CA GLY A 687 -8.06 7.42 26.18
C GLY A 687 -6.60 7.03 25.88
N ARG A 688 -5.75 7.96 25.44
CA ARG A 688 -4.30 7.72 25.27
C ARG A 688 -3.53 7.54 26.58
N ARG A 689 -4.10 7.96 27.72
CA ARG A 689 -3.50 7.80 29.05
C ARG A 689 -3.76 6.43 29.65
N TYR A 690 -4.76 5.71 29.15
CA TYR A 690 -5.18 4.41 29.65
C TYR A 690 -4.65 3.29 28.76
N VAL A 691 -3.96 2.32 29.37
CA VAL A 691 -3.50 1.10 28.70
C VAL A 691 -4.00 -0.07 29.54
N ASP A 692 -4.94 -0.85 28.99
CA ASP A 692 -5.45 -2.05 29.64
C ASP A 692 -4.46 -3.20 29.49
N MET A 693 -3.57 -3.34 30.48
CA MET A 693 -2.59 -4.42 30.53
C MET A 693 -3.26 -5.80 30.60
N GLY A 694 -4.46 -5.92 31.18
CA GLY A 694 -5.20 -7.18 31.26
C GLY A 694 -5.68 -7.65 29.88
N SER A 695 -6.20 -6.74 29.06
CA SER A 695 -6.58 -7.05 27.67
C SER A 695 -5.39 -7.44 26.80
N ILE A 696 -4.25 -6.75 26.97
CA ILE A 696 -3.04 -7.00 26.17
C ILE A 696 -2.39 -8.35 26.51
N PHE A 697 -2.33 -8.71 27.80
CA PHE A 697 -1.63 -9.92 28.27
C PHE A 697 -2.57 -11.08 28.67
N GLY A 698 -3.90 -10.90 28.60
CA GLY A 698 -4.88 -11.91 29.03
C GLY A 698 -4.91 -13.20 28.21
N MET A 699 -4.33 -13.21 27.00
CA MET A 699 -4.12 -14.45 26.24
C MET A 699 -2.96 -15.29 26.79
N ILE A 700 -2.01 -14.69 27.50
CA ILE A 700 -0.85 -15.40 28.06
C ILE A 700 -1.23 -16.14 29.36
N SER A 701 -2.28 -15.69 30.05
CA SER A 701 -2.76 -16.32 31.29
C SER A 701 -3.74 -17.49 31.10
N LYS A 702 -4.05 -17.88 29.86
CA LYS A 702 -4.98 -19.00 29.54
C LYS A 702 -4.30 -20.27 29.04
N ASN A 703 -2.97 -20.32 29.05
CA ASN A 703 -2.20 -21.55 28.81
C ASN A 703 -1.74 -22.20 30.11
#